data_AF-A0A3M7R980-F1
#
_entry.id   AF-A0A3M7R980-F1
#
_cell.length_a   1.000
_cell.length_b   1.000
_cell.length_c   1.000
_cell.angle_alpha   90.00
_cell.angle_beta   90.00
_cell.angle_gamma   90.00
#
_symmetry.space_group_name_H-M   'P 1'
#
loop_
_entity.id
_entity.type
_entity.pdbx_description
1 polymer ?
#
loop_
_entity_poly.entity_id
_entity_poly.type
_entity_poly.pdbx_seq_one_letter_code
_entity_poly.pdbx_strand_id
1 'polypeptide(L)'
;MEPANLMPMMKDDLGEKVQKLFQDFLEEYPRDSEIKKYIPQAKDLTRPDRNTLVVDFADVERHDDRLKNAIHEQIYRLYPFLCNAVKNFVKDNQNAMSSSLPDSSAEKAQQVSANKEFYIAFENVSQTSKLRELSTAKIGSLMSITAQVTRTHPVHPELVSGTFVCLDCQSVVKNVLQQFKYTQPSTCKNPQCANRQRFTLDLNESKFVDFQKVRIQEIQSELPRGCIPRSMEVILRAECVEKTQAGDRCEFVGTLIVVPDVSKLSSLGPRAETSARVNGSNDNEGISGLRALGVRELSYKMAFLAYHVAPCNAKFGGKDFNIEELSMDKLKQSMSDQEWLKIYEMSNDKNLVSNLCQSLFPTIYGNEEIKKGILLMLFGGVPKRTLEGTSLRGDINICIVGDPSTAKSHFLTQVEEFAPRAIYTCGKSSSAAGLTAAVCRDEESYEFVIEAGALMLADNGICCIDEFDKMDIKDQVAIHEAMEQQTISITKAGIRATLNARTSILAAANPVEGRYDRCKSLRYNINMSAPIMSRFDLFFILIDECNEVVDYWIAQRIVNFHTNDQQVIEQSRVYTIADIQKYITFARLCKPVISKEAQVVMISEYKKLRQRESSNKSAWRITVRQLESMIRLSEALARMQLKEEVVVEHVHEAFRLLSKSIIRVEQPDVQFEENFDSAWTASKIQQPETLGAQEAEQTDTANQETQEKKQAVKLSYDEYKRISNMLVYYIRKKEEEIDTESEDFGGVHKSELVGWYLNEIESQIENEQQLNEQSCLIEKILHRLINYDNVIIKLDKLGLKTDHVEQTDATDPILVVHPNYEATD
;
A
#
# COMPACT_ATOMS: atom_id res chain seq x y z
N MET A 1 -74.96 9.68 -23.33
CA MET A 1 -74.45 10.15 -22.02
C MET A 1 -72.95 10.29 -22.17
N GLU A 2 -72.48 11.52 -22.16
CA GLU A 2 -71.10 11.93 -22.42
C GLU A 2 -70.12 11.28 -21.41
N PRO A 3 -68.89 10.92 -21.82
CA PRO A 3 -67.89 10.47 -20.88
C PRO A 3 -67.56 11.64 -19.94
N ALA A 4 -67.68 11.38 -18.63
CA ALA A 4 -67.29 12.33 -17.60
C ALA A 4 -65.90 12.88 -17.93
N ASN A 5 -65.83 14.19 -18.20
CA ASN A 5 -64.60 14.95 -18.31
C ASN A 5 -63.78 14.70 -17.03
N LEU A 6 -62.80 13.79 -17.13
CA LEU A 6 -61.65 13.79 -16.24
C LEU A 6 -61.11 15.21 -16.30
N MET A 7 -61.20 15.96 -15.20
CA MET A 7 -60.51 17.24 -15.10
C MET A 7 -59.06 17.02 -15.57
N PRO A 8 -58.58 17.80 -16.55
CA PRO A 8 -57.22 17.63 -17.03
C PRO A 8 -56.29 17.78 -15.84
N MET A 9 -55.35 16.84 -15.67
CA MET A 9 -54.31 16.96 -14.65
C MET A 9 -53.67 18.33 -14.81
N MET A 10 -53.55 19.07 -13.69
CA MET A 10 -52.94 20.39 -13.68
C MET A 10 -51.52 20.26 -14.25
N LYS A 11 -51.26 20.93 -15.37
CA LYS A 11 -49.96 20.90 -16.03
C LYS A 11 -48.97 21.74 -15.23
N ASP A 12 -47.76 21.23 -15.11
CA ASP A 12 -46.66 21.94 -14.46
C ASP A 12 -45.97 22.85 -15.49
N ASP A 13 -46.44 24.09 -15.61
CA ASP A 13 -45.92 25.07 -16.59
C ASP A 13 -44.42 25.33 -16.43
N LEU A 14 -43.90 25.27 -15.21
CA LEU A 14 -42.48 25.47 -14.94
C LEU A 14 -41.67 24.24 -15.38
N GLY A 15 -42.16 23.04 -15.09
CA GLY A 15 -41.56 21.79 -15.55
C GLY A 15 -41.46 21.69 -17.07
N GLU A 16 -42.53 22.02 -17.80
CA GLU A 16 -42.54 22.00 -19.28
C GLU A 16 -41.60 23.05 -19.88
N LYS A 17 -41.51 24.25 -19.29
CA LYS A 17 -40.56 25.29 -19.73
C LYS A 17 -39.11 24.84 -19.53
N VAL A 18 -38.78 24.30 -18.37
CA VAL A 18 -37.44 23.77 -18.07
C VAL A 18 -37.10 22.60 -18.99
N GLN A 19 -38.06 21.71 -19.27
CA GLN A 19 -37.88 20.60 -20.20
C GLN A 19 -37.46 21.10 -21.59
N LYS A 20 -38.15 22.14 -22.10
CA LYS A 20 -37.83 22.72 -23.41
C LYS A 20 -36.46 23.42 -23.41
N LEU A 21 -36.20 24.27 -22.43
CA LEU A 21 -34.91 24.97 -22.31
C LEU A 21 -33.73 24.00 -22.20
N PHE A 22 -33.92 22.89 -21.49
CA PHE A 22 -32.90 21.85 -21.34
C PHE A 22 -32.70 21.06 -22.65
N GLN A 23 -33.78 20.78 -23.40
CA GLN A 23 -33.66 20.18 -24.72
C GLN A 23 -32.90 21.10 -25.68
N ASP A 24 -33.25 22.39 -25.73
CA ASP A 24 -32.57 23.39 -26.57
C ASP A 24 -31.07 23.45 -26.21
N PHE A 25 -30.73 23.40 -24.91
CA PHE A 25 -29.34 23.34 -24.45
C PHE A 25 -28.57 22.11 -24.98
N LEU A 26 -29.17 20.92 -24.93
CA LEU A 26 -28.52 19.70 -25.43
C LEU A 26 -28.29 19.73 -26.94
N GLU A 27 -29.15 20.42 -27.68
CA GLU A 27 -29.05 20.56 -29.14
C GLU A 27 -28.05 21.65 -29.56
N GLU A 28 -27.93 22.74 -28.83
CA GLU A 28 -27.13 23.92 -29.24
C GLU A 28 -25.68 23.91 -28.73
N TYR A 29 -25.37 23.21 -27.64
CA TYR A 29 -24.08 23.35 -26.96
C TYR A 29 -22.94 22.47 -27.53
N PRO A 30 -21.70 23.01 -27.70
CA PRO A 30 -21.24 24.38 -27.50
C PRO A 30 -21.49 25.28 -28.73
N ARG A 31 -21.80 26.57 -28.50
CA ARG A 31 -22.07 27.55 -29.57
C ARG A 31 -20.85 27.87 -30.44
N ASP A 32 -19.64 27.67 -29.91
CA ASP A 32 -18.39 28.14 -30.51
C ASP A 32 -17.62 27.05 -31.29
N SER A 33 -18.12 25.82 -31.41
CA SER A 33 -17.41 24.73 -32.12
C SER A 33 -18.35 23.96 -33.05
N GLU A 34 -17.87 23.62 -34.25
CA GLU A 34 -18.64 22.82 -35.24
C GLU A 34 -19.02 21.41 -34.70
N ILE A 35 -18.31 20.92 -33.67
CA ILE A 35 -18.56 19.62 -33.05
C ILE A 35 -19.36 19.81 -31.75
N LYS A 36 -20.65 19.46 -31.80
CA LYS A 36 -21.54 19.43 -30.64
C LYS A 36 -21.16 18.31 -29.67
N LYS A 37 -20.98 18.65 -28.38
CA LYS A 37 -20.43 17.74 -27.34
C LYS A 37 -21.37 16.59 -26.98
N TYR A 38 -22.68 16.84 -26.90
CA TYR A 38 -23.66 15.86 -26.41
C TYR A 38 -24.28 14.96 -27.49
N ILE A 39 -24.19 15.34 -28.76
CA ILE A 39 -24.64 14.50 -29.89
C ILE A 39 -23.91 13.15 -29.98
N PRO A 40 -22.56 13.07 -29.92
CA PRO A 40 -21.88 11.77 -29.95
C PRO A 40 -22.26 10.90 -28.75
N GLN A 41 -22.45 11.50 -27.56
CA GLN A 41 -22.94 10.77 -26.41
C GLN A 41 -24.36 10.22 -26.64
N ALA A 42 -25.26 11.00 -27.24
CA ALA A 42 -26.61 10.54 -27.60
C ALA A 42 -26.60 9.35 -28.59
N LYS A 43 -25.61 9.30 -29.50
CA LYS A 43 -25.40 8.13 -30.36
C LYS A 43 -25.01 6.90 -29.53
N ASP A 44 -24.13 7.06 -28.54
CA ASP A 44 -23.75 5.97 -27.63
C ASP A 44 -24.94 5.49 -26.78
N LEU A 45 -25.87 6.38 -26.38
CA LEU A 45 -27.10 6.03 -25.66
C LEU A 45 -28.10 5.18 -26.46
N THR A 46 -27.94 5.10 -27.78
CA THR A 46 -28.74 4.20 -28.63
C THR A 46 -28.35 2.74 -28.42
N ARG A 47 -27.13 2.45 -27.92
CA ARG A 47 -26.73 1.08 -27.54
C ARG A 47 -27.61 0.55 -26.41
N PRO A 48 -27.99 -0.73 -26.43
CA PRO A 48 -28.93 -1.28 -25.44
C PRO A 48 -28.44 -1.14 -24.00
N ASP A 49 -27.13 -1.30 -23.78
CA ASP A 49 -26.52 -1.41 -22.44
C ASP A 49 -26.41 -0.08 -21.69
N ARG A 50 -26.52 1.07 -22.38
CA ARG A 50 -26.35 2.41 -21.78
C ARG A 50 -27.65 3.16 -21.68
N ASN A 51 -27.97 3.69 -20.50
CA ASN A 51 -29.20 4.44 -20.25
C ASN A 51 -28.96 5.80 -19.57
N THR A 52 -27.72 6.15 -19.23
CA THR A 52 -27.39 7.43 -18.59
C THR A 52 -26.71 8.40 -19.57
N LEU A 53 -27.17 9.66 -19.58
CA LEU A 53 -26.47 10.77 -20.22
C LEU A 53 -25.72 11.57 -19.16
N VAL A 54 -24.43 11.74 -19.37
CA VAL A 54 -23.55 12.51 -18.47
C VAL A 54 -23.46 13.94 -18.97
N VAL A 55 -23.91 14.88 -18.16
CA VAL A 55 -23.93 16.32 -18.46
C VAL A 55 -23.05 17.05 -17.46
N ASP A 56 -22.08 17.81 -17.95
CA ASP A 56 -21.27 18.68 -17.11
C ASP A 56 -22.12 19.88 -16.64
N PHE A 57 -22.19 20.11 -15.34
CA PHE A 57 -22.98 21.18 -14.76
C PHE A 57 -22.38 22.56 -15.06
N ALA A 58 -21.05 22.65 -15.24
CA ALA A 58 -20.39 23.89 -15.64
C ALA A 58 -20.82 24.34 -17.06
N ASP A 59 -21.17 23.39 -17.93
CA ASP A 59 -21.67 23.70 -19.27
C ASP A 59 -23.08 24.31 -19.21
N VAL A 60 -23.92 23.84 -18.28
CA VAL A 60 -25.26 24.41 -18.04
C VAL A 60 -25.14 25.84 -17.52
N GLU A 61 -24.21 26.09 -16.59
CA GLU A 61 -23.91 27.43 -16.05
C GLU A 61 -23.47 28.40 -17.15
N ARG A 62 -22.64 27.96 -18.11
CA ARG A 62 -22.20 28.81 -19.23
C ARG A 62 -23.31 29.18 -20.20
N HIS A 63 -24.33 28.31 -20.35
CA HIS A 63 -25.40 28.53 -21.32
C HIS A 63 -26.56 29.34 -20.73
N ASP A 64 -27.06 28.97 -19.54
CA ASP A 64 -28.18 29.65 -18.89
C ASP A 64 -28.16 29.53 -17.36
N ASP A 65 -27.90 30.66 -16.69
CA ASP A 65 -27.95 30.79 -15.23
C ASP A 65 -29.33 30.53 -14.62
N ARG A 66 -30.41 30.83 -15.36
CA ARG A 66 -31.78 30.63 -14.84
C ARG A 66 -32.12 29.15 -14.79
N LEU A 67 -31.74 28.41 -15.82
CA LEU A 67 -31.87 26.97 -15.89
C LEU A 67 -31.05 26.31 -14.77
N LYS A 68 -29.81 26.75 -14.58
CA LYS A 68 -28.94 26.32 -13.47
C LYS A 68 -29.63 26.49 -12.11
N ASN A 69 -30.12 27.68 -11.78
CA ASN A 69 -30.74 27.93 -10.48
C ASN A 69 -32.01 27.09 -10.26
N ALA A 70 -32.82 26.93 -11.30
CA ALA A 70 -34.02 26.08 -11.23
C ALA A 70 -33.66 24.60 -10.97
N ILE A 71 -32.68 24.07 -11.69
CA ILE A 71 -32.18 22.70 -11.50
C ILE A 71 -31.57 22.58 -10.10
N HIS A 72 -30.74 23.52 -9.67
CA HIS A 72 -30.05 23.47 -8.39
C HIS A 72 -31.02 23.42 -7.20
N GLU A 73 -32.05 24.26 -7.18
CA GLU A 73 -33.00 24.33 -6.06
C GLU A 73 -34.04 23.21 -6.07
N GLN A 74 -34.56 22.82 -7.24
CA GLN A 74 -35.75 21.95 -7.37
C GLN A 74 -35.50 20.70 -8.22
N ILE A 75 -34.28 20.17 -8.24
CA ILE A 75 -33.93 18.99 -9.04
C ILE A 75 -34.87 17.81 -8.76
N TYR A 76 -35.27 17.53 -7.51
CA TYR A 76 -36.13 16.38 -7.22
C TYR A 76 -37.50 16.45 -7.95
N ARG A 77 -38.06 17.65 -8.07
CA ARG A 77 -39.31 17.90 -8.81
C ARG A 77 -39.10 17.88 -10.32
N LEU A 78 -37.99 18.46 -10.78
CA LEU A 78 -37.68 18.63 -12.20
C LEU A 78 -37.10 17.38 -12.86
N TYR A 79 -36.54 16.45 -12.09
CA TYR A 79 -35.81 15.28 -12.58
C TYR A 79 -36.62 14.44 -13.60
N PRO A 80 -37.90 14.10 -13.38
CA PRO A 80 -38.68 13.36 -14.38
C PRO A 80 -38.86 14.11 -15.71
N PHE A 81 -38.97 15.45 -15.65
CA PHE A 81 -39.08 16.29 -16.85
C PHE A 81 -37.75 16.34 -17.61
N LEU A 82 -36.63 16.39 -16.91
CA LEU A 82 -35.30 16.34 -17.53
C LEU A 82 -35.07 14.97 -18.22
N CYS A 83 -35.44 13.85 -17.58
CA CYS A 83 -35.37 12.53 -18.22
C CYS A 83 -36.23 12.46 -19.49
N ASN A 84 -37.40 13.10 -19.49
CA ASN A 84 -38.25 13.21 -20.69
C ASN A 84 -37.62 14.11 -21.77
N ALA A 85 -36.92 15.19 -21.40
CA ALA A 85 -36.16 16.02 -22.35
C ALA A 85 -35.10 15.19 -23.08
N VAL A 86 -34.33 14.38 -22.35
CA VAL A 86 -33.32 13.48 -22.96
C VAL A 86 -33.99 12.45 -23.86
N LYS A 87 -35.14 11.90 -23.45
CA LYS A 87 -35.91 10.97 -24.28
C LYS A 87 -36.35 11.60 -25.60
N ASN A 88 -36.77 12.87 -25.58
CA ASN A 88 -37.11 13.61 -26.81
C ASN A 88 -35.87 13.85 -27.67
N PHE A 89 -34.79 14.34 -27.06
CA PHE A 89 -33.51 14.59 -27.73
C PHE A 89 -32.94 13.34 -28.43
N VAL A 90 -33.02 12.16 -27.80
CA VAL A 90 -32.59 10.90 -28.43
C VAL A 90 -33.49 10.53 -29.61
N LYS A 91 -34.81 10.73 -29.51
CA LYS A 91 -35.74 10.47 -30.62
C LYS A 91 -35.48 11.37 -31.81
N ASP A 92 -35.20 12.66 -31.57
CA ASP A 92 -34.95 13.62 -32.64
C ASP A 92 -33.65 13.27 -33.40
N ASN A 93 -32.61 12.85 -32.68
CA ASN A 93 -31.36 12.36 -33.28
C ASN A 93 -31.52 11.02 -34.03
N GLN A 94 -32.34 10.09 -33.53
CA GLN A 94 -32.64 8.83 -34.22
C GLN A 94 -33.40 9.07 -35.53
N ASN A 95 -34.38 9.98 -35.51
CA ASN A 95 -35.16 10.35 -36.70
C ASN A 95 -34.31 11.05 -37.76
N ALA A 96 -33.35 11.88 -37.34
CA ALA A 96 -32.38 12.48 -38.26
C ALA A 96 -31.50 11.40 -38.95
N MET A 97 -31.13 10.34 -38.22
CA MET A 97 -30.26 9.27 -38.73
C MET A 97 -30.99 8.23 -39.60
N SER A 98 -32.25 7.89 -39.29
CA SER A 98 -33.06 6.93 -40.06
C SER A 98 -33.42 7.40 -41.46
N SER A 99 -33.24 8.68 -41.78
CA SER A 99 -33.41 9.21 -43.14
C SER A 99 -32.34 8.75 -44.15
N SER A 100 -31.31 8.02 -43.71
CA SER A 100 -30.13 7.65 -44.54
C SER A 100 -29.92 6.16 -44.82
N LEU A 101 -30.73 5.22 -44.29
CA LEU A 101 -30.61 3.76 -44.50
C LEU A 101 -31.98 3.04 -44.55
N PRO A 102 -32.20 2.03 -45.43
CA PRO A 102 -33.43 1.21 -45.51
C PRO A 102 -33.36 0.00 -44.56
N ASP A 103 -34.38 -0.75 -44.16
CA ASP A 103 -35.77 -0.48 -43.72
C ASP A 103 -36.27 -1.67 -42.84
N SER A 104 -35.54 -2.80 -42.74
CA SER A 104 -36.02 -4.03 -42.06
C SER A 104 -35.48 -4.29 -40.64
N SER A 105 -34.45 -3.57 -40.18
CA SER A 105 -33.95 -3.63 -38.77
C SER A 105 -34.42 -2.44 -37.92
N ALA A 106 -35.03 -1.43 -38.55
CA ALA A 106 -35.48 -0.19 -37.91
C ALA A 106 -36.71 -0.40 -37.01
N GLU A 107 -37.65 -1.27 -37.40
CA GLU A 107 -38.88 -1.48 -36.63
C GLU A 107 -38.64 -2.10 -35.24
N LYS A 108 -37.70 -3.04 -35.14
CA LYS A 108 -37.29 -3.62 -33.84
C LYS A 108 -36.50 -2.63 -32.98
N ALA A 109 -35.65 -1.79 -33.60
CA ALA A 109 -34.90 -0.76 -32.89
C ALA A 109 -35.82 0.39 -32.39
N GLN A 110 -36.87 0.73 -33.13
CA GLN A 110 -37.88 1.73 -32.74
C GLN A 110 -38.76 1.24 -31.58
N GLN A 111 -39.16 -0.03 -31.55
CA GLN A 111 -39.92 -0.59 -30.42
C GLN A 111 -39.08 -0.67 -29.14
N VAL A 112 -37.80 -1.05 -29.24
CA VAL A 112 -36.88 -1.10 -28.08
C VAL A 112 -36.61 0.30 -27.53
N SER A 113 -36.52 1.32 -28.39
CA SER A 113 -36.27 2.71 -27.98
C SER A 113 -37.48 3.40 -27.33
N ALA A 114 -38.71 2.98 -27.65
CA ALA A 114 -39.93 3.58 -27.09
C ALA A 114 -40.12 3.27 -25.60
N ASN A 115 -39.76 2.06 -25.16
CA ASN A 115 -39.90 1.59 -23.79
C ASN A 115 -38.66 1.86 -22.92
N LYS A 116 -37.52 2.20 -23.51
CA LYS A 116 -36.31 2.56 -22.78
C LYS A 116 -36.51 3.87 -22.01
N GLU A 117 -36.02 3.88 -20.77
CA GLU A 117 -35.90 5.09 -19.95
C GLU A 117 -34.47 5.57 -19.98
N PHE A 118 -34.32 6.90 -19.92
CA PHE A 118 -33.04 7.56 -19.88
C PHE A 118 -32.92 8.33 -18.57
N TYR A 119 -31.73 8.32 -18.00
CA TYR A 119 -31.40 9.07 -16.79
C TYR A 119 -30.31 10.10 -17.09
N ILE A 120 -30.20 11.08 -16.19
CA ILE A 120 -29.23 12.15 -16.30
C ILE A 120 -28.29 12.08 -15.11
N ALA A 121 -27.01 12.14 -15.39
CA ALA A 121 -25.93 12.24 -14.44
C ALA A 121 -25.27 13.61 -14.58
N PHE A 122 -25.24 14.39 -13.50
CA PHE A 122 -24.53 15.68 -13.49
C PHE A 122 -23.10 15.51 -12.98
N GLU A 123 -22.14 16.05 -13.72
CA GLU A 123 -20.73 16.12 -13.34
C GLU A 123 -20.29 17.54 -12.96
N ASN A 124 -19.20 17.67 -12.21
CA ASN A 124 -18.56 18.94 -11.83
C ASN A 124 -19.52 19.99 -11.24
N VAL A 125 -20.30 19.60 -10.23
CA VAL A 125 -21.18 20.54 -9.53
C VAL A 125 -20.35 21.44 -8.62
N SER A 126 -20.43 22.75 -8.81
CA SER A 126 -19.60 23.75 -8.11
C SER A 126 -19.79 23.77 -6.59
N GLN A 127 -20.94 23.31 -6.08
CA GLN A 127 -21.22 23.28 -4.65
C GLN A 127 -20.92 21.90 -4.05
N THR A 128 -19.71 21.76 -3.52
CA THR A 128 -19.31 20.65 -2.66
C THR A 128 -19.72 20.92 -1.23
N SER A 129 -20.32 19.94 -0.56
CA SER A 129 -20.80 20.06 0.81
C SER A 129 -20.35 18.87 1.65
N LYS A 130 -20.06 19.14 2.92
CA LYS A 130 -19.65 18.11 3.89
C LYS A 130 -20.86 17.40 4.45
N LEU A 131 -20.71 16.15 4.89
CA LEU A 131 -21.82 15.37 5.48
C LEU A 131 -22.44 16.06 6.71
N ARG A 132 -21.63 16.79 7.49
CA ARG A 132 -22.11 17.54 8.65
C ARG A 132 -22.92 18.79 8.31
N GLU A 133 -22.74 19.35 7.11
CA GLU A 133 -23.47 20.53 6.63
C GLU A 133 -24.84 20.21 6.02
N LEU A 134 -25.22 18.93 6.03
CA LEU A 134 -26.51 18.45 5.54
C LEU A 134 -27.59 18.80 6.57
N SER A 135 -28.43 19.76 6.23
CA SER A 135 -29.58 20.20 7.02
C SER A 135 -30.88 20.00 6.24
N THR A 136 -32.01 20.13 6.92
CA THR A 136 -33.35 20.01 6.32
C THR A 136 -33.62 21.08 5.25
N ALA A 137 -32.90 22.19 5.27
CA ALA A 137 -33.04 23.25 4.26
C ALA A 137 -32.48 22.82 2.88
N LYS A 138 -31.58 21.83 2.84
CA LYS A 138 -30.95 21.33 1.61
C LYS A 138 -31.67 20.10 1.01
N ILE A 139 -32.91 19.84 1.43
CA ILE A 139 -33.71 18.73 0.89
C ILE A 139 -34.16 19.08 -0.52
N GLY A 140 -33.94 18.16 -1.46
CA GLY A 140 -34.36 18.32 -2.85
C GLY A 140 -33.49 19.25 -3.71
N SER A 141 -32.43 19.86 -3.14
CA SER A 141 -31.42 20.62 -3.88
C SER A 141 -30.29 19.72 -4.39
N LEU A 142 -29.69 20.09 -5.52
CA LEU A 142 -28.54 19.40 -6.09
C LEU A 142 -27.26 19.74 -5.33
N MET A 143 -26.51 18.73 -4.90
CA MET A 143 -25.26 18.92 -4.17
C MET A 143 -24.25 17.81 -4.47
N SER A 144 -22.97 18.15 -4.33
CA SER A 144 -21.89 17.18 -4.34
C SER A 144 -21.42 16.88 -2.92
N ILE A 145 -21.16 15.60 -2.62
CA ILE A 145 -20.62 15.12 -1.35
C ILE A 145 -19.44 14.20 -1.64
N THR A 146 -18.30 14.52 -1.05
CA THR A 146 -17.12 13.64 -1.07
C THR A 146 -17.09 12.78 0.19
N ALA A 147 -17.01 11.46 0.03
CA ALA A 147 -17.04 10.54 1.17
C ALA A 147 -16.27 9.25 0.87
N GLN A 148 -15.86 8.55 1.93
CA GLN A 148 -15.32 7.20 1.82
C GLN A 148 -16.45 6.17 1.88
N VAL A 149 -16.42 5.19 0.98
CA VAL A 149 -17.37 4.09 0.99
C VAL A 149 -16.95 3.06 2.03
N THR A 150 -17.84 2.74 2.96
CA THR A 150 -17.57 1.75 4.01
C THR A 150 -18.13 0.39 3.66
N ARG A 151 -19.37 0.35 3.16
CA ARG A 151 -20.09 -0.88 2.86
C ARG A 151 -20.96 -0.68 1.62
N THR A 152 -20.99 -1.70 0.77
CA THR A 152 -21.81 -1.77 -0.44
C THR A 152 -22.75 -2.96 -0.29
N HIS A 153 -24.05 -2.71 -0.39
CA HIS A 153 -25.04 -3.79 -0.44
C HIS A 153 -25.15 -4.36 -1.86
N PRO A 154 -25.65 -5.60 -2.01
CA PRO A 154 -25.91 -6.19 -3.32
C PRO A 154 -26.98 -5.40 -4.09
N VAL A 155 -26.97 -5.57 -5.41
CA VAL A 155 -27.91 -4.93 -6.32
C VAL A 155 -29.27 -5.63 -6.23
N HIS A 156 -30.33 -4.83 -6.12
CA HIS A 156 -31.71 -5.29 -6.15
C HIS A 156 -32.51 -4.51 -7.19
N PRO A 157 -33.45 -5.14 -7.90
CA PRO A 157 -34.37 -4.42 -8.78
C PRO A 157 -35.45 -3.67 -7.96
N GLU A 158 -35.55 -2.36 -8.14
CA GLU A 158 -36.59 -1.49 -7.58
C GLU A 158 -37.72 -1.31 -8.60
N LEU A 159 -38.98 -1.52 -8.18
CA LEU A 159 -40.15 -1.23 -8.99
C LEU A 159 -40.44 0.28 -8.97
N VAL A 160 -40.23 0.97 -10.08
CA VAL A 160 -40.48 2.43 -10.19
C VAL A 160 -41.93 2.72 -10.58
N SER A 161 -42.44 2.00 -11.58
CA SER A 161 -43.84 2.09 -11.97
C SER A 161 -44.43 0.71 -12.21
N GLY A 162 -45.48 0.40 -11.47
CA GLY A 162 -46.22 -0.85 -11.59
C GLY A 162 -47.36 -0.75 -12.59
N THR A 163 -47.51 -1.80 -13.39
CA THR A 163 -48.72 -2.04 -14.17
C THR A 163 -49.57 -3.07 -13.43
N PHE A 164 -50.78 -2.69 -13.07
CA PHE A 164 -51.68 -3.52 -12.27
C PHE A 164 -52.86 -4.02 -13.09
N VAL A 165 -53.16 -5.30 -12.98
CA VAL A 165 -54.34 -5.92 -13.58
C VAL A 165 -55.39 -6.10 -12.50
N CYS A 166 -56.60 -5.62 -12.76
CA CYS A 166 -57.74 -5.83 -11.89
C CYS A 166 -58.23 -7.28 -12.01
N LEU A 167 -58.35 -8.02 -10.90
CA LEU A 167 -58.83 -9.41 -10.94
C LEU A 167 -60.31 -9.53 -11.35
N ASP A 168 -61.14 -8.53 -11.04
CA ASP A 168 -62.59 -8.62 -11.26
C ASP A 168 -63.00 -8.21 -12.69
N CYS A 169 -62.32 -7.22 -13.29
CA CYS A 169 -62.67 -6.71 -14.62
C CYS A 169 -61.56 -6.85 -15.67
N GLN A 170 -60.41 -7.42 -15.30
CA GLN A 170 -59.23 -7.61 -16.16
C GLN A 170 -58.68 -6.34 -16.82
N SER A 171 -59.15 -5.15 -16.39
CA SER A 171 -58.63 -3.89 -16.91
C SER A 171 -57.22 -3.64 -16.39
N VAL A 172 -56.35 -3.16 -17.29
CA VAL A 172 -54.94 -2.88 -17.00
C VAL A 172 -54.78 -1.40 -16.62
N VAL A 173 -54.31 -1.16 -15.40
CA VAL A 173 -53.96 0.16 -14.87
C VAL A 173 -52.44 0.32 -15.00
N LYS A 174 -52.00 0.90 -16.11
CA LYS A 174 -50.58 1.20 -16.38
C LYS A 174 -50.10 2.45 -15.61
N ASN A 175 -48.79 2.51 -15.38
CA ASN A 175 -48.05 3.66 -14.85
C ASN A 175 -48.44 4.11 -13.42
N VAL A 176 -48.67 3.16 -12.51
CA VAL A 176 -48.84 3.49 -11.08
C VAL A 176 -47.46 3.67 -10.46
N LEU A 177 -47.09 4.92 -10.19
CA LEU A 177 -45.81 5.28 -9.57
C LEU A 177 -45.70 4.70 -8.16
N GLN A 178 -44.55 4.11 -7.86
CA GLN A 178 -44.22 3.57 -6.55
C GLN A 178 -43.28 4.55 -5.84
N GLN A 179 -43.69 5.09 -4.69
CA GLN A 179 -42.88 6.02 -3.91
C GLN A 179 -42.40 5.35 -2.62
N PHE A 180 -41.25 4.67 -2.68
CA PHE A 180 -40.60 3.97 -1.54
C PHE A 180 -41.47 2.95 -0.78
N LYS A 181 -42.67 2.67 -1.31
CA LYS A 181 -43.66 1.76 -0.76
C LYS A 181 -44.37 1.08 -1.92
N TYR A 182 -44.64 -0.20 -1.75
CA TYR A 182 -45.57 -0.91 -2.61
C TYR A 182 -47.00 -0.36 -2.43
N THR A 183 -47.46 0.35 -3.45
CA THR A 183 -48.76 1.01 -3.52
C THR A 183 -49.57 0.40 -4.65
N GLN A 184 -50.74 -0.13 -4.28
CA GLN A 184 -51.75 -0.59 -5.23
C GLN A 184 -52.69 0.57 -5.59
N PRO A 185 -53.27 0.58 -6.80
CA PRO A 185 -54.26 1.58 -7.16
C PRO A 185 -55.49 1.48 -6.26
N SER A 186 -55.98 2.62 -5.76
CA SER A 186 -57.13 2.67 -4.84
C SER A 186 -58.48 2.51 -5.54
N THR A 187 -58.53 2.80 -6.84
CA THR A 187 -59.73 2.72 -7.66
C THR A 187 -59.38 2.16 -9.04
N CYS A 188 -60.27 1.32 -9.56
CA CYS A 188 -60.17 0.79 -10.91
C CYS A 188 -60.53 1.88 -11.94
N LYS A 189 -59.86 1.89 -13.11
CA LYS A 189 -60.20 2.81 -14.22
C LYS A 189 -61.59 2.57 -14.80
N ASN A 190 -62.09 1.34 -14.72
CA ASN A 190 -63.42 1.00 -15.23
C ASN A 190 -64.49 1.48 -14.23
N PRO A 191 -65.38 2.42 -14.60
CA PRO A 191 -66.41 2.95 -13.69
C PRO A 191 -67.43 1.90 -13.24
N GLN A 192 -67.53 0.76 -13.94
CA GLN A 192 -68.41 -0.36 -13.56
C GLN A 192 -67.77 -1.33 -12.55
N CYS A 193 -66.49 -1.15 -12.20
CA CYS A 193 -65.78 -2.05 -11.30
C CYS A 193 -65.66 -1.43 -9.89
N ALA A 194 -66.24 -2.09 -8.89
CA ALA A 194 -66.19 -1.65 -7.49
C ALA A 194 -64.91 -2.09 -6.73
N ASN A 195 -63.95 -2.72 -7.42
CA ASN A 195 -62.74 -3.25 -6.81
C ASN A 195 -61.78 -2.14 -6.35
N ARG A 196 -61.24 -2.31 -5.13
CA ARG A 196 -60.32 -1.35 -4.48
C ARG A 196 -59.05 -2.00 -3.91
N GLN A 197 -58.93 -3.32 -3.92
CA GLN A 197 -57.81 -4.04 -3.26
C GLN A 197 -57.27 -5.21 -4.08
N ARG A 198 -58.09 -5.81 -4.95
CA ARG A 198 -57.71 -7.03 -5.68
C ARG A 198 -57.02 -6.68 -6.99
N PHE A 199 -55.78 -6.22 -6.88
CA PHE A 199 -54.92 -5.93 -8.03
C PHE A 199 -53.71 -6.85 -8.02
N THR A 200 -53.43 -7.47 -9.15
CA THR A 200 -52.19 -8.23 -9.37
C THR A 200 -51.23 -7.38 -10.17
N LEU A 201 -49.97 -7.34 -9.75
CA LEU A 201 -48.91 -6.68 -10.52
C LEU A 201 -48.56 -7.55 -11.73
N ASP A 202 -48.56 -6.97 -12.92
CA ASP A 202 -47.99 -7.61 -14.09
C ASP A 202 -46.50 -7.25 -14.17
N LEU A 203 -45.64 -8.25 -14.02
CA LEU A 203 -44.19 -8.06 -14.02
C LEU A 203 -43.65 -7.70 -15.41
N ASN A 204 -44.32 -8.12 -16.49
CA ASN A 204 -43.80 -7.95 -17.85
C ASN A 204 -43.95 -6.51 -18.36
N GLU A 205 -45.06 -5.86 -18.03
CA GLU A 205 -45.32 -4.45 -18.39
C GLU A 205 -44.91 -3.46 -17.29
N SER A 206 -44.38 -3.95 -16.17
CA SER A 206 -43.87 -3.11 -15.09
C SER A 206 -42.46 -2.64 -15.35
N LYS A 207 -42.10 -1.48 -14.79
CA LYS A 207 -40.78 -0.89 -14.96
C LYS A 207 -39.94 -1.08 -13.71
N PHE A 208 -38.78 -1.70 -13.91
CA PHE A 208 -37.78 -1.95 -12.88
C PHE A 208 -36.51 -1.17 -13.18
N VAL A 209 -35.83 -0.76 -12.12
CA VAL A 209 -34.53 -0.08 -12.18
C VAL A 209 -33.62 -0.72 -11.16
N ASP A 210 -32.36 -0.90 -11.51
CA ASP A 210 -31.37 -1.41 -10.57
C ASP A 210 -31.16 -0.40 -9.43
N PHE A 211 -31.24 -0.91 -8.22
CA PHE A 211 -31.11 -0.15 -6.98
C PHE A 211 -29.98 -0.77 -6.16
N GLN A 212 -29.11 0.08 -5.64
CA GLN A 212 -28.06 -0.32 -4.73
C GLN A 212 -27.99 0.65 -3.55
N LYS A 213 -27.85 0.09 -2.36
CA LYS A 213 -27.63 0.85 -1.12
C LYS A 213 -26.15 0.83 -0.78
N VAL A 214 -25.59 2.00 -0.49
CA VAL A 214 -24.19 2.16 -0.11
C VAL A 214 -24.12 2.96 1.18
N ARG A 215 -23.25 2.56 2.11
CA ARG A 215 -22.98 3.33 3.32
C ARG A 215 -21.67 4.08 3.17
N ILE A 216 -21.74 5.40 3.30
CA ILE A 216 -20.60 6.29 3.21
C ILE A 216 -20.23 6.84 4.59
N GLN A 217 -18.99 7.27 4.74
CA GLN A 217 -18.42 7.85 5.95
C GLN A 217 -17.65 9.13 5.62
N GLU A 218 -17.65 10.08 6.56
CA GLU A 218 -16.83 11.29 6.49
C GLU A 218 -15.34 10.96 6.30
N ILE A 219 -14.67 11.75 5.46
CA ILE A 219 -13.24 11.60 5.17
C ILE A 219 -12.42 12.09 6.37
N GLN A 220 -11.33 11.39 6.69
CA GLN A 220 -10.49 11.70 7.86
C GLN A 220 -9.92 13.12 7.87
N SER A 221 -9.54 13.66 6.70
CA SER A 221 -9.02 15.02 6.55
C SER A 221 -10.04 16.11 6.93
N GLU A 222 -11.33 15.80 6.87
CA GLU A 222 -12.41 16.74 7.18
C GLU A 222 -12.90 16.67 8.63
N LEU A 223 -12.40 15.71 9.42
CA LEU A 223 -12.88 15.48 10.77
C LEU A 223 -12.46 16.60 11.72
N PRO A 224 -13.41 17.26 12.42
CA PRO A 224 -13.06 18.17 13.50
C PRO A 224 -12.47 17.39 14.69
N ARG A 225 -11.53 18.02 15.39
CA ARG A 225 -10.83 17.41 16.53
C ARG A 225 -11.82 16.93 17.59
N GLY A 226 -11.73 15.66 17.97
CA GLY A 226 -12.50 15.06 19.07
C GLY A 226 -13.92 14.58 18.71
N CYS A 227 -14.32 14.56 17.44
CA CYS A 227 -15.62 14.02 17.01
C CYS A 227 -15.49 12.63 16.36
N ILE A 228 -16.51 11.79 16.55
CA ILE A 228 -16.66 10.50 15.86
C ILE A 228 -17.14 10.78 14.41
N PRO A 229 -16.58 10.10 13.38
CA PRO A 229 -17.03 10.24 12.00
C PRO A 229 -18.48 9.82 11.83
N ARG A 230 -19.28 10.65 11.12
CA ARG A 230 -20.67 10.32 10.81
C ARG A 230 -20.75 9.41 9.58
N SER A 231 -21.79 8.58 9.55
CA SER A 231 -22.13 7.76 8.38
C SER A 231 -23.51 8.12 7.84
N MET A 232 -23.68 7.96 6.54
CA MET A 232 -24.93 8.22 5.83
C MET A 232 -25.19 7.10 4.82
N GLU A 233 -26.47 6.88 4.50
CA GLU A 233 -26.88 5.95 3.47
C GLU A 233 -27.08 6.70 2.15
N VAL A 234 -26.42 6.22 1.11
CA VAL A 234 -26.53 6.67 -0.26
C VAL A 234 -27.27 5.60 -1.06
N ILE A 235 -28.19 6.05 -1.91
CA ILE A 235 -28.92 5.22 -2.85
C ILE A 235 -28.38 5.50 -4.25
N LEU A 236 -27.92 4.45 -4.93
CA LEU A 236 -27.49 4.46 -6.32
C LEU A 236 -28.58 3.81 -7.18
N ARG A 237 -28.81 4.36 -8.36
CA ARG A 237 -29.78 3.85 -9.34
C ARG A 237 -29.16 3.68 -10.72
N ALA A 238 -29.75 2.76 -11.50
CA ALA A 238 -29.40 2.52 -12.90
C ALA A 238 -27.89 2.25 -13.09
N GLU A 239 -27.27 2.85 -14.11
CA GLU A 239 -25.85 2.63 -14.46
C GLU A 239 -24.86 3.10 -13.38
N CYS A 240 -25.29 3.84 -12.35
CA CYS A 240 -24.40 4.21 -11.24
C CYS A 240 -24.19 3.08 -10.22
N VAL A 241 -24.97 2.02 -10.31
CA VAL A 241 -24.81 0.81 -9.50
C VAL A 241 -23.48 0.12 -9.83
N GLU A 242 -22.85 -0.47 -8.81
CA GLU A 242 -21.53 -1.16 -8.88
C GLU A 242 -20.33 -0.29 -9.28
N LYS A 243 -20.51 1.02 -9.51
CA LYS A 243 -19.38 1.93 -9.78
C LYS A 243 -18.48 2.17 -8.57
N THR A 244 -19.03 2.11 -7.36
CA THR A 244 -18.26 2.28 -6.12
C THR A 244 -17.92 0.94 -5.49
N GLN A 245 -16.68 0.81 -5.01
CA GLN A 245 -16.27 -0.30 -4.14
C GLN A 245 -16.04 0.17 -2.71
N ALA A 246 -16.04 -0.77 -1.76
CA ALA A 246 -15.68 -0.47 -0.38
C ALA A 246 -14.23 0.00 -0.28
N GLY A 247 -13.97 1.03 0.54
CA GLY A 247 -12.66 1.65 0.71
C GLY A 247 -12.41 2.84 -0.22
N ASP A 248 -13.12 2.93 -1.35
CA ASP A 248 -12.92 4.02 -2.31
C ASP A 248 -13.38 5.37 -1.76
N ARG A 249 -12.66 6.41 -2.19
CA ARG A 249 -13.07 7.81 -2.00
C ARG A 249 -13.81 8.25 -3.25
N CYS A 250 -15.09 8.54 -3.10
CA CYS A 250 -15.95 8.91 -4.22
C CYS A 250 -16.65 10.25 -3.95
N GLU A 251 -16.88 10.96 -5.05
CA GLU A 251 -17.74 12.12 -5.14
C GLU A 251 -19.13 11.66 -5.58
N PHE A 252 -20.12 11.92 -4.73
CA PHE A 252 -21.53 11.61 -4.96
C PHE A 252 -22.25 12.90 -5.30
N VAL A 253 -22.78 12.99 -6.52
CA VAL A 253 -23.61 14.12 -6.95
C VAL A 253 -25.06 13.68 -6.91
N GLY A 254 -25.88 14.42 -6.17
CA GLY A 254 -27.23 13.97 -5.86
C GLY A 254 -28.05 14.95 -5.05
N THR A 255 -29.10 14.41 -4.43
CA THR A 255 -30.04 15.16 -3.61
C THR A 255 -30.24 14.49 -2.26
N LEU A 256 -30.47 15.31 -1.24
CA LEU A 256 -30.90 14.81 0.05
C LEU A 256 -32.42 14.54 0.02
N ILE A 257 -32.81 13.31 0.37
CA ILE A 257 -34.20 12.86 0.41
C ILE A 257 -34.57 12.33 1.80
N VAL A 258 -35.87 12.22 2.02
CA VAL A 258 -36.44 11.73 3.26
C VAL A 258 -37.20 10.44 2.97
N VAL A 259 -36.78 9.34 3.58
CA VAL A 259 -37.37 8.01 3.38
C VAL A 259 -38.23 7.67 4.61
N PRO A 260 -39.53 7.35 4.44
CA PRO A 260 -40.38 6.90 5.55
C PRO A 260 -40.02 5.48 5.98
N ASP A 261 -40.07 5.22 7.28
CA ASP A 261 -39.94 3.86 7.82
C ASP A 261 -41.23 3.06 7.58
N VAL A 262 -41.23 2.21 6.54
CA VAL A 262 -42.39 1.44 6.10
C VAL A 262 -42.87 0.43 7.15
N SER A 263 -41.99 -0.07 8.02
CA SER A 263 -42.33 -1.01 9.08
C SER A 263 -43.32 -0.40 10.07
N LYS A 264 -43.16 0.89 10.38
CA LYS A 264 -44.06 1.64 11.27
C LYS A 264 -45.28 2.20 10.54
N LEU A 265 -45.26 2.23 9.20
CA LEU A 265 -46.42 2.61 8.37
C LEU A 265 -47.39 1.42 8.18
N SER A 266 -46.87 0.19 8.19
CA SER A 266 -47.63 -1.05 8.01
C SER A 266 -48.25 -1.59 9.29
N SER A 267 -47.80 -1.15 10.48
CA SER A 267 -48.44 -1.51 11.74
C SER A 267 -49.82 -0.86 11.81
N LEU A 268 -50.86 -1.69 11.68
CA LEU A 268 -52.25 -1.32 11.89
C LEU A 268 -52.44 -1.01 13.38
N GLY A 269 -52.36 0.26 13.76
CA GLY A 269 -52.89 0.70 15.05
C GLY A 269 -54.39 0.37 15.15
N PRO A 270 -54.92 0.10 16.36
CA PRO A 270 -56.34 -0.17 16.53
C PRO A 270 -57.15 1.04 16.03
N ARG A 271 -58.08 0.79 15.10
CA ARG A 271 -59.04 1.80 14.68
C ARG A 271 -59.99 2.05 15.85
N ALA A 272 -60.01 3.27 16.38
CA ALA A 272 -61.12 3.70 17.20
C ALA A 272 -62.35 3.81 16.30
N GLU A 273 -63.27 2.85 16.41
CA GLU A 273 -64.64 3.06 15.92
C GLU A 273 -65.24 4.20 16.72
N THR A 274 -65.67 5.27 16.04
CA THR A 274 -66.49 6.32 16.64
C THR A 274 -67.87 5.75 16.95
N SER A 275 -68.01 5.04 18.07
CA SER A 275 -69.31 4.72 18.65
C SER A 275 -69.87 5.95 19.35
N ALA A 276 -71.17 6.16 19.15
CA ALA A 276 -71.94 7.35 19.49
C ALA A 276 -71.78 7.85 20.94
N ARG A 277 -71.91 9.19 21.06
CA ARG A 277 -72.09 10.00 22.28
C ARG A 277 -72.45 9.20 23.54
N VAL A 278 -71.49 9.03 24.44
CA VAL A 278 -71.75 8.72 25.85
C VAL A 278 -71.59 10.02 26.64
N ASN A 279 -72.71 10.53 27.14
CA ASN A 279 -72.74 11.57 28.16
C ASN A 279 -72.51 10.91 29.52
N GLY A 280 -71.56 11.43 30.31
CA GLY A 280 -71.65 11.38 31.76
C GLY A 280 -70.46 10.77 32.51
N SER A 281 -69.83 11.65 33.28
CA SER A 281 -69.17 11.43 34.57
C SER A 281 -67.65 11.28 34.59
N ASN A 282 -67.08 12.10 35.48
CA ASN A 282 -65.69 12.25 35.85
C ASN A 282 -65.07 10.94 36.37
N ASP A 283 -63.82 10.69 35.96
CA ASP A 283 -62.77 10.21 36.86
C ASP A 283 -61.39 10.68 36.38
N ASN A 284 -60.56 11.05 37.34
CA ASN A 284 -59.20 11.57 37.20
C ASN A 284 -58.22 10.50 36.71
N GLU A 285 -58.28 10.14 35.42
CA GLU A 285 -57.18 9.50 34.70
C GLU A 285 -56.52 10.52 33.78
N GLY A 286 -55.20 10.72 33.97
CA GLY A 286 -54.40 11.63 33.18
C GLY A 286 -54.50 11.31 31.68
N ILE A 287 -54.54 12.37 30.86
CA ILE A 287 -54.67 12.32 29.41
C ILE A 287 -53.35 11.77 28.81
N SER A 288 -53.12 10.47 28.94
CA SER A 288 -52.00 9.79 28.30
C SER A 288 -52.36 9.44 26.87
N GLY A 289 -52.05 10.37 25.97
CA GLY A 289 -51.54 10.01 24.65
C GLY A 289 -52.49 10.22 23.48
N LEU A 290 -52.12 11.21 22.65
CA LEU A 290 -52.54 11.36 21.26
C LEU A 290 -52.44 10.06 20.42
N ARG A 291 -51.68 9.05 20.86
CA ARG A 291 -51.59 7.71 20.26
C ARG A 291 -52.93 6.95 20.27
N ALA A 292 -53.83 7.22 21.22
CA ALA A 292 -55.16 6.58 21.27
C ALA A 292 -56.17 7.16 20.25
N LEU A 293 -55.90 8.36 19.71
CA LEU A 293 -56.74 9.04 18.71
C LEU A 293 -56.45 8.58 17.27
N GLY A 294 -55.74 7.46 17.08
CA GLY A 294 -55.36 6.96 15.76
C GLY A 294 -54.28 7.81 15.06
N VAL A 295 -53.59 8.69 15.79
CA VAL A 295 -52.47 9.48 15.26
C VAL A 295 -51.26 8.56 15.11
N ARG A 296 -50.86 8.31 13.87
CA ARG A 296 -49.70 7.48 13.53
C ARG A 296 -48.42 8.29 13.76
N GLU A 297 -47.48 7.72 14.50
CA GLU A 297 -46.14 8.27 14.63
C GLU A 297 -45.34 7.92 13.37
N LEU A 298 -45.15 8.92 12.49
CA LEU A 298 -44.37 8.78 11.28
C LEU A 298 -42.90 9.10 11.59
N SER A 299 -42.05 8.08 11.59
CA SER A 299 -40.60 8.30 11.66
C SER A 299 -40.00 8.31 10.25
N TYR A 300 -39.22 9.35 9.97
CA TYR A 300 -38.53 9.54 8.72
C TYR A 300 -37.01 9.44 8.94
N LYS A 301 -36.31 8.88 7.95
CA LYS A 301 -34.85 8.81 7.91
C LYS A 301 -34.33 9.63 6.74
N MET A 302 -33.25 10.38 6.96
CA MET A 302 -32.55 11.09 5.89
C MET A 302 -31.69 10.09 5.10
N ALA A 303 -31.79 10.13 3.78
CA ALA A 303 -30.95 9.35 2.86
C ALA A 303 -30.50 10.26 1.72
N PHE A 304 -29.34 9.95 1.13
CA PHE A 304 -28.84 10.67 -0.03
C PHE A 304 -29.14 9.88 -1.30
N LEU A 305 -29.79 10.50 -2.28
CA LEU A 305 -30.05 9.89 -3.59
C LEU A 305 -29.01 10.42 -4.58
N ALA A 306 -28.06 9.59 -5.00
CA ALA A 306 -27.05 9.99 -5.96
C ALA A 306 -27.52 9.71 -7.40
N TYR A 307 -27.36 10.70 -8.27
CA TYR A 307 -27.60 10.60 -9.71
C TYR A 307 -26.31 10.30 -10.47
N HIS A 308 -25.17 10.70 -9.90
CA HIS A 308 -23.85 10.45 -10.46
C HIS A 308 -22.87 10.11 -9.35
N VAL A 309 -21.92 9.26 -9.69
CA VAL A 309 -20.83 8.82 -8.83
C VAL A 309 -19.55 8.88 -9.66
N ALA A 310 -18.57 9.62 -9.16
CA ALA A 310 -17.22 9.62 -9.69
C ALA A 310 -16.24 9.24 -8.58
N PRO A 311 -15.24 8.37 -8.84
CA PRO A 311 -14.12 8.22 -7.94
C PRO A 311 -13.32 9.54 -7.89
N CYS A 312 -12.84 9.93 -6.70
CA CYS A 312 -12.03 11.14 -6.53
C CYS A 312 -10.58 10.99 -7.02
N ASN A 313 -10.21 9.82 -7.55
CA ASN A 313 -8.87 9.56 -8.07
C ASN A 313 -8.60 10.43 -9.31
N ALA A 314 -7.32 10.75 -9.55
CA ALA A 314 -6.91 11.63 -10.63
C ALA A 314 -7.48 11.16 -11.98
N LYS A 315 -8.48 11.88 -12.48
CA LYS A 315 -9.11 11.64 -13.79
C LYS A 315 -8.05 11.78 -14.87
N PHE A 316 -7.85 10.74 -15.67
CA PHE A 316 -7.01 10.80 -16.85
C PHE A 316 -7.89 11.21 -18.04
N GLY A 317 -7.61 12.37 -18.68
CA GLY A 317 -8.36 12.83 -19.85
C GLY A 317 -9.88 13.01 -19.63
N GLY A 318 -10.34 13.17 -18.39
CA GLY A 318 -11.75 13.34 -18.06
C GLY A 318 -12.64 12.08 -18.17
N LYS A 319 -12.05 10.88 -18.29
CA LYS A 319 -12.79 9.61 -18.25
C LYS A 319 -12.10 8.59 -17.33
N ASP A 320 -12.88 7.89 -16.53
CA ASP A 320 -12.38 6.75 -15.74
C ASP A 320 -12.12 5.57 -16.69
N PHE A 321 -10.85 5.17 -16.78
CA PHE A 321 -10.47 3.97 -17.53
C PHE A 321 -10.15 2.83 -16.56
N ASN A 322 -10.70 1.64 -16.85
CA ASN A 322 -10.15 0.41 -16.30
C ASN A 322 -8.76 0.18 -16.90
N ILE A 323 -7.73 0.30 -16.05
CA ILE A 323 -6.31 0.19 -16.42
C ILE A 323 -5.99 -1.16 -17.09
N GLU A 324 -6.80 -2.20 -16.84
CA GLU A 324 -6.55 -3.57 -17.33
C GLU A 324 -6.85 -3.78 -18.83
N GLU A 325 -7.63 -2.91 -19.50
CA GLU A 325 -7.99 -3.04 -20.94
C GLU A 325 -7.35 -1.97 -21.84
N LEU A 326 -6.50 -1.11 -21.28
CA LEU A 326 -6.02 0.08 -21.97
C LEU A 326 -4.68 -0.15 -22.68
N SER A 327 -4.70 -0.06 -24.01
CA SER A 327 -3.48 -0.04 -24.83
C SER A 327 -2.88 1.38 -24.86
N MET A 328 -1.55 1.46 -24.92
CA MET A 328 -0.78 2.71 -25.02
C MET A 328 -1.35 3.66 -26.09
N ASP A 329 -1.73 3.12 -27.26
CA ASP A 329 -2.27 3.90 -28.37
C ASP A 329 -3.64 4.53 -28.09
N LYS A 330 -4.50 3.82 -27.34
CA LYS A 330 -5.83 4.34 -26.97
C LYS A 330 -5.72 5.46 -25.94
N LEU A 331 -4.80 5.31 -24.99
CA LEU A 331 -4.54 6.34 -23.99
C LEU A 331 -3.89 7.57 -24.64
N LYS A 332 -2.92 7.39 -25.55
CA LYS A 332 -2.30 8.48 -26.31
C LYS A 332 -3.33 9.26 -27.14
N GLN A 333 -4.29 8.58 -27.75
CA GLN A 333 -5.38 9.24 -28.51
C GLN A 333 -6.36 10.01 -27.62
N SER A 334 -6.49 9.63 -26.34
CA SER A 334 -7.38 10.30 -25.39
C SER A 334 -6.72 11.47 -24.63
N MET A 335 -5.40 11.60 -24.74
CA MET A 335 -4.62 12.64 -24.07
C MET A 335 -4.75 13.97 -24.77
N SER A 336 -4.77 15.05 -23.99
CA SER A 336 -4.57 16.38 -24.56
C SER A 336 -3.13 16.51 -25.06
N ASP A 337 -2.94 17.25 -26.16
CA ASP A 337 -1.61 17.46 -26.76
C ASP A 337 -0.63 18.11 -25.77
N GLN A 338 -1.12 18.95 -24.86
CA GLN A 338 -0.31 19.61 -23.82
C GLN A 338 0.19 18.61 -22.76
N GLU A 339 -0.65 17.68 -22.32
CA GLU A 339 -0.25 16.64 -21.37
C GLU A 339 0.74 15.66 -22.01
N TRP A 340 0.52 15.32 -23.28
CA TRP A 340 1.44 14.48 -24.03
C TRP A 340 2.82 15.14 -24.19
N LEU A 341 2.87 16.43 -24.53
CA LEU A 341 4.12 17.16 -24.67
C LEU A 341 4.94 17.16 -23.37
N LYS A 342 4.29 17.36 -22.22
CA LYS A 342 4.96 17.29 -20.91
C LYS A 342 5.50 15.89 -20.60
N ILE A 343 4.72 14.84 -20.87
CA ILE A 343 5.20 13.45 -20.68
C ILE A 343 6.38 13.15 -21.60
N TYR A 344 6.33 13.64 -22.84
CA TYR A 344 7.40 13.48 -23.80
C TYR A 344 8.68 14.21 -23.36
N GLU A 345 8.56 15.43 -22.85
CA GLU A 345 9.68 16.19 -22.28
C GLU A 345 10.31 15.43 -21.11
N MET A 346 9.50 14.97 -20.15
CA MET A 346 9.97 14.14 -19.03
C MET A 346 10.69 12.86 -19.48
N SER A 347 10.22 12.22 -20.55
CA SER A 347 10.83 10.98 -21.07
C SER A 347 12.21 11.18 -21.67
N ASN A 348 12.48 12.36 -22.23
CA ASN A 348 13.76 12.66 -22.89
C ASN A 348 14.83 13.16 -21.90
N ASP A 349 14.46 13.46 -20.67
CA ASP A 349 15.38 13.95 -19.66
C ASP A 349 16.35 12.86 -19.17
N LYS A 350 17.64 13.06 -19.41
CA LYS A 350 18.70 12.10 -19.01
C LYS A 350 18.82 11.94 -17.49
N ASN A 351 18.47 12.98 -16.72
CA ASN A 351 18.51 12.99 -15.26
C ASN A 351 17.13 12.75 -14.62
N LEU A 352 16.18 12.16 -15.36
CA LEU A 352 14.81 11.94 -14.90
C LEU A 352 14.75 11.27 -13.51
N VAL A 353 15.56 10.23 -13.28
CA VAL A 353 15.54 9.48 -12.00
C VAL A 353 15.85 10.39 -10.80
N SER A 354 16.91 11.19 -10.91
CA SER A 354 17.32 12.11 -9.85
C SER A 354 16.30 13.23 -9.64
N ASN A 355 15.78 13.80 -10.73
CA ASN A 355 14.79 14.86 -10.66
C ASN A 355 13.46 14.36 -10.06
N LEU A 356 13.05 13.13 -10.40
CA LEU A 356 11.88 12.48 -9.80
C LEU A 356 12.11 12.21 -8.31
N CYS A 357 13.26 11.68 -7.91
CA CYS A 357 13.58 11.45 -6.49
C CYS A 357 13.57 12.76 -5.67
N GLN A 358 14.14 13.84 -6.20
CA GLN A 358 14.15 15.15 -5.55
C GLN A 358 12.76 15.78 -5.48
N SER A 359 11.96 15.63 -6.55
CA SER A 359 10.59 16.18 -6.60
C SER A 359 9.62 15.41 -5.69
N LEU A 360 9.78 14.09 -5.59
CA LEU A 360 8.93 13.24 -4.77
C LEU A 360 9.27 13.38 -3.28
N PHE A 361 10.56 13.45 -2.93
CA PHE A 361 11.05 13.57 -1.55
C PHE A 361 11.80 14.90 -1.29
N PRO A 362 11.11 16.06 -1.30
CA PRO A 362 11.76 17.33 -1.01
C PRO A 362 12.07 17.50 0.48
N THR A 363 11.32 16.87 1.38
CA THR A 363 11.48 17.02 2.83
C THR A 363 12.67 16.23 3.37
N ILE A 364 13.04 15.14 2.71
CA ILE A 364 14.03 14.17 3.20
C ILE A 364 15.39 14.42 2.54
N TYR A 365 16.40 14.71 3.35
CA TYR A 365 17.79 14.83 2.92
C TYR A 365 18.50 13.47 2.92
N GLY A 366 19.36 13.24 1.93
CA GLY A 366 20.19 12.03 1.83
C GLY A 366 19.48 10.79 1.28
N ASN A 367 20.15 9.64 1.43
CA ASN A 367 19.63 8.30 1.12
C ASN A 367 19.03 8.14 -0.29
N GLU A 368 19.76 8.60 -1.31
CA GLU A 368 19.32 8.54 -2.71
C GLU A 368 19.02 7.12 -3.20
N GLU A 369 19.68 6.10 -2.65
CA GLU A 369 19.42 4.70 -3.03
C GLU A 369 18.04 4.21 -2.58
N ILE A 370 17.58 4.63 -1.38
CA ILE A 370 16.24 4.30 -0.88
C ILE A 370 15.20 5.02 -1.74
N LYS A 371 15.42 6.30 -2.04
CA LYS A 371 14.52 7.07 -2.91
C LYS A 371 14.39 6.44 -4.29
N LYS A 372 15.51 6.01 -4.89
CA LYS A 372 15.53 5.26 -6.15
C LYS A 372 14.78 3.93 -6.03
N GLY A 373 15.01 3.18 -4.96
CA GLY A 373 14.31 1.92 -4.70
C GLY A 373 12.80 2.10 -4.62
N ILE A 374 12.32 3.04 -3.81
CA ILE A 374 10.89 3.36 -3.67
C ILE A 374 10.30 3.83 -5.01
N LEU A 375 11.06 4.59 -5.81
CA LEU A 375 10.63 4.98 -7.15
C LEU A 375 10.42 3.76 -8.05
N LEU A 376 11.33 2.78 -8.04
CA LEU A 376 11.17 1.53 -8.79
C LEU A 376 9.95 0.71 -8.34
N MET A 377 9.64 0.73 -7.04
CA MET A 377 8.43 0.10 -6.51
C MET A 377 7.15 0.77 -7.05
N LEU A 378 7.13 2.11 -7.19
CA LEU A 378 5.98 2.84 -7.73
C LEU A 378 5.71 2.51 -9.21
N PHE A 379 6.76 2.29 -10.01
CA PHE A 379 6.61 1.88 -11.42
C PHE A 379 6.26 0.38 -11.56
N GLY A 380 6.81 -0.47 -10.68
CA GLY A 380 6.56 -1.92 -10.65
C GLY A 380 7.12 -2.68 -11.87
N GLY A 381 7.31 -3.99 -11.74
CA GLY A 381 7.76 -4.89 -12.82
C GLY A 381 6.59 -5.51 -13.61
N VAL A 382 6.90 -6.31 -14.64
CA VAL A 382 5.88 -6.86 -15.54
C VAL A 382 5.25 -8.13 -14.94
N PRO A 383 3.94 -8.16 -14.64
CA PRO A 383 3.28 -9.40 -14.26
C PRO A 383 3.17 -10.32 -15.50
N LYS A 384 3.61 -11.57 -15.35
CA LYS A 384 3.62 -12.56 -16.44
C LYS A 384 2.76 -13.76 -16.07
N ARG A 385 2.09 -14.35 -17.06
CA ARG A 385 1.40 -15.64 -16.91
C ARG A 385 2.11 -16.66 -17.78
N THR A 386 2.45 -17.80 -17.20
CA THR A 386 3.05 -18.92 -17.92
C THR A 386 1.98 -19.66 -18.74
N LEU A 387 2.42 -20.51 -19.68
CA LEU A 387 1.54 -21.38 -20.45
C LEU A 387 0.80 -22.41 -19.57
N GLU A 388 1.35 -22.72 -18.40
CA GLU A 388 0.79 -23.65 -17.41
C GLU A 388 -0.23 -22.99 -16.47
N GLY A 389 -0.51 -21.70 -16.65
CA GLY A 389 -1.49 -20.96 -15.86
C GLY A 389 -0.99 -20.43 -14.52
N THR A 390 0.30 -20.59 -14.20
CA THR A 390 0.91 -19.97 -13.02
C THR A 390 1.20 -18.49 -13.27
N SER A 391 0.87 -17.64 -12.28
CA SER A 391 1.17 -16.21 -12.31
C SER A 391 2.53 -15.94 -11.69
N LEU A 392 3.41 -15.29 -12.45
CA LEU A 392 4.66 -14.74 -11.93
C LEU A 392 4.41 -13.30 -11.46
N ARG A 393 4.77 -13.05 -10.21
CA ARG A 393 4.71 -11.72 -9.59
C ARG A 393 5.59 -10.73 -10.36
N GLY A 394 5.02 -9.57 -10.69
CA GLY A 394 5.75 -8.40 -11.24
C GLY A 394 6.10 -7.36 -10.18
N ASP A 395 5.43 -7.38 -9.02
CA ASP A 395 5.56 -6.39 -7.97
C ASP A 395 6.87 -6.52 -7.18
N ILE A 396 7.42 -5.38 -6.77
CA ILE A 396 8.70 -5.29 -6.04
C ILE A 396 8.41 -5.00 -4.58
N ASN A 397 8.99 -5.80 -3.68
CA ASN A 397 8.83 -5.60 -2.24
C ASN A 397 10.10 -5.01 -1.63
N ILE A 398 9.93 -3.98 -0.80
CA ILE A 398 11.03 -3.23 -0.18
C ILE A 398 10.88 -3.26 1.33
N CYS A 399 11.98 -3.52 2.03
CA CYS A 399 12.07 -3.41 3.48
C CYS A 399 13.12 -2.39 3.88
N ILE A 400 12.74 -1.45 4.75
CA ILE A 400 13.62 -0.46 5.34
C ILE A 400 13.83 -0.83 6.81
N VAL A 401 15.09 -1.06 7.17
CA VAL A 401 15.52 -1.36 8.53
C VAL A 401 16.39 -0.21 8.99
N GLY A 402 16.30 0.21 10.25
CA GLY A 402 17.28 1.16 10.75
C GLY A 402 17.10 1.52 12.20
N ASP A 403 17.95 2.40 12.68
CA ASP A 403 17.85 2.90 14.05
C ASP A 403 16.59 3.79 14.21
N PRO A 404 16.08 3.99 15.45
CA PRO A 404 15.04 4.97 15.74
C PRO A 404 15.38 6.35 15.19
N SER A 405 14.36 7.16 14.90
CA SER A 405 14.52 8.57 14.46
C SER A 405 15.16 8.79 13.07
N THR A 406 15.40 7.74 12.28
CA THR A 406 15.99 7.83 10.92
C THR A 406 14.97 8.14 9.80
N ALA A 407 13.89 8.87 10.10
CA ALA A 407 12.82 9.26 9.16
C ALA A 407 12.11 8.12 8.40
N LYS A 408 12.20 6.87 8.86
CA LYS A 408 11.56 5.70 8.24
C LYS A 408 10.06 5.87 8.04
N SER A 409 9.32 6.19 9.09
CA SER A 409 7.86 6.39 9.00
C SER A 409 7.47 7.55 8.08
N HIS A 410 8.34 8.57 7.91
CA HIS A 410 8.10 9.65 6.96
C HIS A 410 8.14 9.17 5.50
N PHE A 411 8.99 8.20 5.14
CA PHE A 411 8.94 7.61 3.80
C PHE A 411 7.60 6.92 3.54
N LEU A 412 7.06 6.21 4.54
CA LEU A 412 5.79 5.48 4.40
C LEU A 412 4.60 6.43 4.25
N THR A 413 4.51 7.46 5.11
CA THR A 413 3.41 8.43 5.04
C THR A 413 3.44 9.24 3.75
N GLN A 414 4.64 9.58 3.25
CA GLN A 414 4.78 10.31 2.00
C GLN A 414 4.40 9.47 0.77
N VAL A 415 4.70 8.17 0.79
CA VAL A 415 4.26 7.23 -0.26
C VAL A 415 2.73 7.05 -0.21
N GLU A 416 2.14 7.00 0.98
CA GLU A 416 0.69 6.93 1.16
C GLU A 416 -0.03 8.15 0.57
N GLU A 417 0.49 9.35 0.83
CA GLU A 417 -0.07 10.60 0.28
C GLU A 417 0.05 10.67 -1.25
N PHE A 418 1.15 10.13 -1.79
CA PHE A 418 1.45 10.22 -3.20
C PHE A 418 0.70 9.20 -4.07
N ALA A 419 0.56 7.94 -3.64
CA ALA A 419 0.03 6.87 -4.49
C ALA A 419 -1.50 6.72 -4.36
N PRO A 420 -2.27 6.71 -5.46
CA PRO A 420 -3.74 6.77 -5.44
C PRO A 420 -4.46 5.52 -4.91
N ARG A 421 -3.74 4.49 -4.46
CA ARG A 421 -4.27 3.25 -3.83
C ARG A 421 -3.27 2.72 -2.80
N ALA A 422 -2.69 3.62 -2.00
CA ALA A 422 -1.81 3.23 -0.91
C ALA A 422 -2.54 3.24 0.43
N ILE A 423 -2.27 2.24 1.25
CA ILE A 423 -2.85 2.12 2.59
C ILE A 423 -1.71 1.99 3.58
N TYR A 424 -1.70 2.87 4.58
CA TYR A 424 -0.80 2.78 5.72
C TYR A 424 -1.43 1.98 6.87
N THR A 425 -0.69 1.01 7.37
CA THR A 425 -1.05 0.20 8.54
C THR A 425 0.13 0.10 9.49
N CYS A 426 -0.16 0.04 10.79
CA CYS A 426 0.84 -0.31 11.79
C CYS A 426 0.73 -1.79 12.15
N GLY A 427 1.85 -2.49 12.17
CA GLY A 427 1.91 -3.92 12.46
C GLY A 427 1.38 -4.30 13.84
N LYS A 428 1.47 -3.41 14.84
CA LYS A 428 0.98 -3.66 16.20
C LYS A 428 -0.53 -3.48 16.34
N SER A 429 -1.11 -2.51 15.63
CA SER A 429 -2.55 -2.24 15.69
C SER A 429 -3.37 -3.07 14.71
N SER A 430 -2.70 -3.72 13.76
CA SER A 430 -3.33 -4.51 12.72
C SER A 430 -3.37 -5.98 13.17
N SER A 431 -4.56 -6.57 13.15
CA SER A 431 -4.73 -8.02 13.35
C SER A 431 -4.72 -8.74 12.00
N ALA A 432 -4.54 -10.06 11.99
CA ALA A 432 -4.70 -10.89 10.77
C ALA A 432 -6.00 -10.59 10.03
N ALA A 433 -7.10 -10.37 10.76
CA ALA A 433 -8.41 -10.06 10.21
C ALA A 433 -8.42 -8.67 9.53
N GLY A 434 -7.74 -7.69 10.12
CA GLY A 434 -7.58 -6.35 9.55
C GLY A 434 -6.61 -6.28 8.37
N LEU A 435 -5.61 -7.16 8.30
CA LEU A 435 -4.65 -7.21 7.18
C LEU A 435 -5.18 -8.00 5.99
N THR A 436 -5.80 -9.17 6.24
CA THR A 436 -6.22 -10.10 5.18
C THR A 436 -7.68 -9.95 4.80
N ALA A 437 -8.55 -10.82 5.31
CA ALA A 437 -9.99 -10.65 5.25
C ALA A 437 -10.62 -11.31 6.48
N ALA A 438 -11.68 -10.70 6.99
CA ALA A 438 -12.47 -11.21 8.10
C ALA A 438 -13.78 -11.79 7.58
N VAL A 439 -14.31 -12.80 8.27
CA VAL A 439 -15.69 -13.26 8.03
C VAL A 439 -16.54 -12.72 9.16
N CYS A 440 -17.40 -11.76 8.84
CA CYS A 440 -18.28 -11.10 9.79
C CYS A 440 -19.72 -11.50 9.51
N ARG A 441 -20.55 -11.59 10.56
CA ARG A 441 -21.98 -11.82 10.39
C ARG A 441 -22.66 -10.48 10.22
N ASP A 442 -23.34 -10.28 9.11
CA ASP A 442 -24.10 -9.05 8.88
C ASP A 442 -25.38 -9.03 9.73
N GLU A 443 -25.72 -7.88 10.30
CA GLU A 443 -26.88 -7.73 11.18
C GLU A 443 -28.19 -7.58 10.40
N GLU A 444 -28.12 -7.07 9.15
CA GLU A 444 -29.30 -6.87 8.30
C GLU A 444 -29.72 -8.17 7.59
N SER A 445 -28.75 -8.90 7.02
CA SER A 445 -29.01 -10.16 6.29
C SER A 445 -28.89 -11.44 7.14
N TYR A 446 -28.27 -11.37 8.34
CA TYR A 446 -27.87 -12.52 9.17
C TYR A 446 -26.91 -13.52 8.51
N GLU A 447 -26.44 -13.25 7.29
CA GLU A 447 -25.48 -14.07 6.55
C GLU A 447 -24.04 -13.71 6.92
N PHE A 448 -23.13 -14.67 6.70
CA PHE A 448 -21.70 -14.45 6.85
C PHE A 448 -21.17 -13.76 5.59
N VAL A 449 -20.67 -12.54 5.75
CA VAL A 449 -20.04 -11.74 4.69
C VAL A 449 -18.53 -11.65 4.92
N ILE A 450 -17.77 -11.56 3.84
CA ILE A 450 -16.33 -11.33 3.91
C ILE A 450 -16.10 -9.82 3.95
N GLU A 451 -15.48 -9.34 5.03
CA GLU A 451 -14.93 -7.98 5.10
C GLU A 451 -13.48 -8.01 4.61
N ALA A 452 -13.19 -7.23 3.57
CA ALA A 452 -11.85 -7.11 3.02
C ALA A 452 -10.93 -6.35 4.00
N GLY A 453 -9.73 -6.88 4.24
CA GLY A 453 -8.69 -6.22 5.01
C GLY A 453 -7.82 -5.30 4.16
N ALA A 454 -6.84 -4.66 4.80
CA ALA A 454 -5.99 -3.63 4.21
C ALA A 454 -5.22 -4.11 2.97
N LEU A 455 -4.71 -5.35 2.95
CA LEU A 455 -3.98 -5.88 1.78
C LEU A 455 -4.88 -6.05 0.56
N MET A 456 -6.15 -6.37 0.76
CA MET A 456 -7.11 -6.53 -0.33
C MET A 456 -7.60 -5.19 -0.85
N LEU A 457 -7.84 -4.22 0.04
CA LEU A 457 -8.24 -2.87 -0.34
C LEU A 457 -7.13 -2.18 -1.17
N ALA A 458 -5.87 -2.50 -0.87
CA ALA A 458 -4.70 -1.99 -1.59
C ALA A 458 -4.39 -2.73 -2.91
N ASP A 459 -5.28 -3.58 -3.47
CA ASP A 459 -5.01 -4.34 -4.71
C ASP A 459 -4.52 -3.43 -5.86
N ASN A 460 -3.50 -3.89 -6.59
CA ASN A 460 -2.71 -3.17 -7.60
C ASN A 460 -2.02 -1.86 -7.13
N GLY A 461 -2.00 -1.62 -5.81
CA GLY A 461 -1.38 -0.49 -5.14
C GLY A 461 -0.24 -0.90 -4.21
N ILE A 462 -0.05 -0.11 -3.16
CA ILE A 462 1.05 -0.27 -2.19
C ILE A 462 0.47 -0.40 -0.79
N CYS A 463 0.93 -1.39 -0.04
CA CYS A 463 0.64 -1.50 1.38
C CYS A 463 1.89 -1.10 2.17
N CYS A 464 1.78 0.00 2.92
CA CYS A 464 2.84 0.49 3.79
C CYS A 464 2.61 -0.08 5.20
N ILE A 465 3.56 -0.86 5.71
CA ILE A 465 3.48 -1.49 7.03
C ILE A 465 4.60 -0.92 7.91
N ASP A 466 4.25 -0.17 8.95
CA ASP A 466 5.20 0.27 9.98
C ASP A 466 5.28 -0.74 11.13
N GLU A 467 6.41 -0.76 11.85
CA GLU A 467 6.70 -1.69 12.95
C GLU A 467 6.49 -3.16 12.58
N PHE A 468 6.98 -3.57 11.40
CA PHE A 468 6.81 -4.93 10.90
C PHE A 468 7.38 -6.00 11.85
N ASP A 469 8.43 -5.65 12.63
CA ASP A 469 9.04 -6.55 13.63
C ASP A 469 8.15 -6.82 14.85
N LYS A 470 7.14 -5.98 15.10
CA LYS A 470 6.20 -6.10 16.24
C LYS A 470 4.93 -6.89 15.92
N MET A 471 4.79 -7.39 14.69
CA MET A 471 3.65 -8.19 14.30
C MET A 471 3.67 -9.60 14.91
N ASP A 472 2.49 -10.10 15.23
CA ASP A 472 2.30 -11.47 15.70
C ASP A 472 2.64 -12.50 14.60
N ILE A 473 3.14 -13.66 15.03
CA ILE A 473 3.56 -14.74 14.12
C ILE A 473 2.39 -15.25 13.25
N LYS A 474 1.15 -15.24 13.77
CA LYS A 474 -0.05 -15.65 13.02
C LYS A 474 -0.30 -14.76 11.81
N ASP A 475 -0.10 -13.46 11.99
CA ASP A 475 -0.32 -12.44 10.97
C ASP A 475 0.79 -12.50 9.92
N GLN A 476 2.03 -12.76 10.36
CA GLN A 476 3.17 -13.01 9.48
C GLN A 476 2.97 -14.21 8.54
N VAL A 477 2.33 -15.30 9.00
CA VAL A 477 2.02 -16.46 8.16
C VAL A 477 1.04 -16.09 7.04
N ALA A 478 0.01 -15.31 7.36
CA ALA A 478 -0.99 -14.87 6.40
C ALA A 478 -0.38 -13.94 5.33
N ILE A 479 0.51 -13.03 5.74
CA ILE A 479 1.28 -12.19 4.82
C ILE A 479 2.21 -13.03 3.94
N HIS A 480 2.85 -14.07 4.49
CA HIS A 480 3.75 -14.92 3.73
C HIS A 480 3.04 -15.68 2.59
N GLU A 481 1.79 -16.10 2.79
CA GLU A 481 0.93 -16.67 1.74
C GLU A 481 0.62 -15.60 0.68
N ALA A 482 0.15 -14.43 1.11
CA ALA A 482 -0.16 -13.31 0.22
C ALA A 482 1.03 -12.87 -0.64
N MET A 483 2.24 -12.80 -0.07
CA MET A 483 3.46 -12.38 -0.78
C MET A 483 4.00 -13.41 -1.78
N GLU A 484 3.72 -14.71 -1.60
CA GLU A 484 4.15 -15.75 -2.57
C GLU A 484 3.18 -15.83 -3.73
N GLN A 485 1.90 -16.01 -3.40
CA GLN A 485 0.90 -16.43 -4.36
C GLN A 485 0.13 -15.24 -4.93
N GLN A 486 0.26 -14.05 -4.32
CA GLN A 486 -0.58 -12.88 -4.60
C GLN A 486 -2.08 -13.17 -4.46
N THR A 487 -2.41 -14.20 -3.68
CA THR A 487 -3.76 -14.65 -3.37
C THR A 487 -3.82 -15.09 -1.92
N ILE A 488 -4.96 -14.84 -1.28
CA ILE A 488 -5.25 -15.25 0.09
C ILE A 488 -6.43 -16.22 0.02
N SER A 489 -6.24 -17.44 0.54
CA SER A 489 -7.30 -18.43 0.61
C SER A 489 -7.97 -18.44 1.98
N ILE A 490 -9.29 -18.28 2.00
CA ILE A 490 -10.08 -18.31 3.24
C ILE A 490 -11.10 -19.44 3.14
N THR A 491 -11.04 -20.34 4.13
CA THR A 491 -12.02 -21.42 4.32
C THR A 491 -12.58 -21.31 5.73
N LYS A 492 -13.62 -20.48 5.91
CA LYS A 492 -14.27 -20.23 7.22
C LYS A 492 -15.79 -20.10 7.05
N ALA A 493 -16.54 -20.51 8.06
CA ALA A 493 -18.00 -20.39 8.13
C ALA A 493 -18.76 -20.89 6.88
N GLY A 494 -18.26 -21.95 6.24
CA GLY A 494 -18.88 -22.52 5.02
C GLY A 494 -18.54 -21.78 3.72
N ILE A 495 -17.74 -20.71 3.78
CA ILE A 495 -17.28 -19.96 2.62
C ILE A 495 -15.87 -20.42 2.26
N ARG A 496 -15.70 -20.90 1.04
CA ARG A 496 -14.39 -21.20 0.44
C ARG A 496 -14.14 -20.19 -0.68
N ALA A 497 -13.36 -19.16 -0.38
CA ALA A 497 -13.05 -18.09 -1.32
C ALA A 497 -11.53 -17.92 -1.45
N THR A 498 -11.07 -17.63 -2.66
CA THR A 498 -9.70 -17.22 -2.96
C THR A 498 -9.74 -15.77 -3.42
N LEU A 499 -9.10 -14.91 -2.65
CA LEU A 499 -9.12 -13.46 -2.84
C LEU A 499 -7.77 -13.03 -3.39
N ASN A 500 -7.76 -12.11 -4.37
CA ASN A 500 -6.51 -11.61 -4.94
C ASN A 500 -5.94 -10.50 -4.04
N ALA A 501 -4.62 -10.49 -3.89
CA ALA A 501 -3.87 -9.49 -3.13
C ALA A 501 -2.59 -9.12 -3.90
N ARG A 502 -2.75 -8.48 -5.05
CA ARG A 502 -1.64 -8.04 -5.92
C ARG A 502 -1.12 -6.70 -5.43
N THR A 503 -0.40 -6.72 -4.31
CA THR A 503 0.11 -5.49 -3.68
C THR A 503 1.62 -5.52 -3.54
N SER A 504 2.24 -4.36 -3.73
CA SER A 504 3.64 -4.15 -3.34
C SER A 504 3.70 -3.80 -1.86
N ILE A 505 4.58 -4.45 -1.11
CA ILE A 505 4.74 -4.18 0.33
C ILE A 505 5.96 -3.30 0.55
N LEU A 506 5.73 -2.16 1.21
CA LEU A 506 6.75 -1.32 1.80
C LEU A 506 6.75 -1.51 3.31
N ALA A 507 7.76 -2.19 3.84
CA ALA A 507 7.86 -2.47 5.28
C ALA A 507 8.92 -1.57 5.94
N ALA A 508 8.62 -1.05 7.12
CA ALA A 508 9.59 -0.47 8.03
C ALA A 508 9.78 -1.36 9.26
N ALA A 509 11.04 -1.54 9.66
CA ALA A 509 11.41 -2.36 10.80
C ALA A 509 12.50 -1.69 11.65
N ASN A 510 12.48 -2.04 12.94
CA ASN A 510 13.50 -1.65 13.90
C ASN A 510 14.38 -2.85 14.26
N PRO A 511 15.69 -2.65 14.53
CA PRO A 511 16.54 -3.69 15.08
C PRO A 511 16.09 -4.06 16.50
N VAL A 512 16.36 -5.29 16.92
CA VAL A 512 15.87 -5.85 18.20
C VAL A 512 16.37 -5.05 19.42
N GLU A 513 17.64 -4.66 19.41
CA GLU A 513 18.28 -3.90 20.50
C GLU A 513 18.13 -2.37 20.33
N GLY A 514 17.33 -1.92 19.36
CA GLY A 514 17.15 -0.50 19.04
C GLY A 514 18.35 0.14 18.31
N ARG A 515 19.52 -0.51 18.28
CA ARG A 515 20.65 -0.14 17.43
C ARG A 515 21.06 -1.29 16.52
N TYR A 516 21.54 -0.95 15.33
CA TYR A 516 22.01 -1.94 14.37
C TYR A 516 23.48 -2.34 14.61
N ASP A 517 23.70 -3.56 15.08
CA ASP A 517 25.05 -4.11 15.28
C ASP A 517 25.63 -4.70 13.99
N ARG A 518 26.74 -4.14 13.48
CA ARG A 518 27.42 -4.64 12.26
C ARG A 518 28.09 -6.02 12.44
N CYS A 519 28.43 -6.37 13.68
CA CYS A 519 29.10 -7.62 14.04
C CYS A 519 28.18 -8.85 13.95
N LYS A 520 26.86 -8.63 14.05
CA LYS A 520 25.85 -9.68 14.06
C LYS A 520 25.25 -9.80 12.65
N SER A 521 24.87 -11.03 12.28
CA SER A 521 24.16 -11.25 11.01
C SER A 521 22.79 -10.54 11.02
N LEU A 522 22.33 -10.11 9.84
CA LEU A 522 21.03 -9.46 9.65
C LEU A 522 19.87 -10.24 10.30
N ARG A 523 19.92 -11.59 10.23
CA ARG A 523 18.92 -12.49 10.80
C ARG A 523 18.81 -12.37 12.32
N TYR A 524 19.90 -12.07 13.02
CA TYR A 524 19.88 -11.91 14.46
C TYR A 524 19.50 -10.47 14.85
N ASN A 525 19.87 -9.49 14.02
CA ASN A 525 19.50 -8.09 14.25
C ASN A 525 18.00 -7.80 14.09
N ILE A 526 17.29 -8.66 13.35
CA ILE A 526 15.87 -8.49 13.04
C ILE A 526 15.08 -9.71 13.48
N ASN A 527 13.98 -9.48 14.21
CA ASN A 527 13.05 -10.54 14.61
C ASN A 527 12.07 -10.94 13.49
N MET A 528 12.58 -11.44 12.37
CA MET A 528 11.78 -11.91 11.23
C MET A 528 12.15 -13.33 10.80
N SER A 529 11.19 -14.04 10.20
CA SER A 529 11.42 -15.38 9.69
C SER A 529 12.21 -15.37 8.36
N ALA A 530 13.07 -16.39 8.15
CA ALA A 530 13.87 -16.52 6.91
C ALA A 530 13.02 -16.59 5.63
N PRO A 531 11.86 -17.27 5.61
CA PRO A 531 11.00 -17.29 4.42
C PRO A 531 10.56 -15.89 4.00
N ILE A 532 10.14 -15.04 4.95
CA ILE A 532 9.70 -13.67 4.68
C ILE A 532 10.86 -12.81 4.17
N MET A 533 12.03 -12.89 4.82
CA MET A 533 13.21 -12.14 4.39
C MET A 533 13.54 -12.39 2.92
N SER A 534 13.46 -13.64 2.48
CA SER A 534 13.76 -14.02 1.10
C SER A 534 12.76 -13.54 0.04
N ARG A 535 11.62 -12.94 0.44
CA ARG A 535 10.55 -12.46 -0.45
C ARG A 535 10.58 -10.97 -0.70
N PHE A 536 11.31 -10.25 0.14
CA PHE A 536 11.69 -8.87 -0.09
C PHE A 536 12.84 -8.85 -1.10
N ASP A 537 12.67 -8.03 -2.12
CA ASP A 537 13.62 -7.92 -3.23
C ASP A 537 14.78 -6.98 -2.85
N LEU A 538 14.50 -5.95 -2.05
CA LEU A 538 15.49 -4.98 -1.58
C LEU A 538 15.40 -4.78 -0.07
N PHE A 539 16.57 -4.76 0.56
CA PHE A 539 16.76 -4.35 1.95
C PHE A 539 17.59 -3.08 2.01
N PHE A 540 17.06 -2.07 2.66
CA PHE A 540 17.81 -0.86 2.94
C PHE A 540 18.02 -0.74 4.43
N ILE A 541 19.28 -0.76 4.86
CA ILE A 541 19.63 -0.58 6.26
C ILE A 541 20.14 0.85 6.42
N LEU A 542 19.43 1.59 7.27
CA LEU A 542 19.76 2.94 7.70
C LEU A 542 20.49 2.84 9.03
N ILE A 543 21.75 3.22 9.02
CA ILE A 543 22.58 3.28 10.23
C ILE A 543 22.71 4.74 10.59
N ASP A 544 22.40 5.07 11.84
CA ASP A 544 22.57 6.43 12.36
C ASP A 544 24.03 6.62 12.78
N GLU A 545 24.81 7.25 11.91
CA GLU A 545 26.18 7.68 12.22
C GLU A 545 26.15 9.15 12.61
N CYS A 546 26.57 9.48 13.84
CA CYS A 546 26.68 10.86 14.31
C CYS A 546 27.70 11.63 13.44
N ASN A 547 27.21 12.42 12.49
CA ASN A 547 28.05 13.21 11.58
C ASN A 547 27.57 14.66 11.58
N GLU A 548 28.41 15.56 12.10
CA GLU A 548 28.09 16.98 12.26
C GLU A 548 27.64 17.66 10.95
N VAL A 549 28.20 17.26 9.81
CA VAL A 549 27.84 17.84 8.51
C VAL A 549 26.43 17.42 8.13
N VAL A 550 26.10 16.13 8.26
CA VAL A 550 24.77 15.59 7.91
C VAL A 550 23.71 16.19 8.84
N ASP A 551 24.02 16.26 10.14
CA ASP A 551 23.13 16.85 11.15
C ASP A 551 22.89 18.33 10.90
N TYR A 552 23.91 19.09 10.48
CA TYR A 552 23.74 20.49 10.08
C TYR A 552 22.76 20.63 8.92
N TRP A 553 22.89 19.81 7.87
CA TRP A 553 21.98 19.84 6.72
C TRP A 553 20.56 19.44 7.11
N ILE A 554 20.40 18.43 7.98
CA ILE A 554 19.09 18.01 8.52
C ILE A 554 18.47 19.16 9.32
N ALA A 555 19.22 19.75 10.25
CA ALA A 555 18.76 20.86 11.06
C ALA A 555 18.36 22.07 10.20
N GLN A 556 19.17 22.41 9.20
CA GLN A 556 18.86 23.47 8.25
C GLN A 556 17.55 23.18 7.49
N ARG A 557 17.33 21.94 7.05
CA ARG A 557 16.09 21.53 6.35
C ARG A 557 14.88 21.68 7.28
N ILE A 558 14.99 21.25 8.54
CA ILE A 558 13.91 21.34 9.53
C ILE A 558 13.59 22.80 9.87
N VAL A 559 14.61 23.64 10.09
CA VAL A 559 14.43 25.07 10.36
C VAL A 559 13.81 25.78 9.16
N ASN A 560 14.28 25.48 7.94
CA ASN A 560 13.70 26.03 6.71
C ASN A 560 12.21 25.66 6.57
N PHE A 561 11.83 24.43 6.94
CA PHE A 561 10.43 23.99 6.94
C PHE A 561 9.56 24.77 7.94
N HIS A 562 10.11 25.15 9.10
CA HIS A 562 9.38 25.93 10.10
C HIS A 562 9.39 27.44 9.82
N THR A 563 10.38 27.94 9.07
CA THR A 563 10.60 29.39 8.85
C THR A 563 9.99 29.88 7.53
N ASN A 564 9.89 29.04 6.50
CA ASN A 564 9.33 29.39 5.19
C ASN A 564 8.01 28.65 4.90
N ASP A 565 6.91 29.39 4.83
CA ASP A 565 5.60 29.00 4.30
C ASP A 565 5.74 28.50 2.85
N GLN A 566 5.58 27.18 2.61
CA GLN A 566 5.31 26.46 1.33
C GLN A 566 6.15 26.74 0.06
N GLN A 567 6.58 27.98 -0.20
CA GLN A 567 7.24 28.45 -1.42
C GLN A 567 8.60 27.80 -1.69
N VAL A 568 9.39 27.47 -0.66
CA VAL A 568 10.70 26.80 -0.84
C VAL A 568 10.53 25.35 -1.30
N ILE A 569 9.45 24.68 -0.87
CA ILE A 569 9.13 23.31 -1.28
C ILE A 569 8.66 23.31 -2.74
N GLU A 570 7.85 24.30 -3.12
CA GLU A 570 7.38 24.46 -4.51
C GLU A 570 8.51 24.85 -5.47
N GLN A 571 9.42 25.74 -5.06
CA GLN A 571 10.58 26.14 -5.87
C GLN A 571 11.61 25.02 -6.06
N SER A 572 11.71 24.07 -5.12
CA SER A 572 12.59 22.91 -5.24
C SER A 572 12.02 21.80 -6.13
N ARG A 573 10.72 21.83 -6.45
CA ARG A 573 10.06 20.79 -7.26
C ARG A 573 10.18 21.14 -8.74
N VAL A 574 10.90 20.29 -9.48
CA VAL A 574 11.00 20.41 -10.95
C VAL A 574 9.69 19.98 -11.60
N TYR A 575 9.07 18.92 -11.07
CA TYR A 575 7.79 18.41 -11.56
C TYR A 575 6.70 18.47 -10.49
N THR A 576 5.47 18.71 -10.92
CA THR A 576 4.30 18.69 -10.03
C THR A 576 3.91 17.25 -9.70
N ILE A 577 3.34 17.02 -8.51
CA ILE A 577 2.87 15.69 -8.08
C ILE A 577 1.88 15.10 -9.07
N ALA A 578 0.96 15.92 -9.60
CA ALA A 578 -0.04 15.50 -10.57
C ALA A 578 0.60 15.04 -11.89
N ASP A 579 1.63 15.75 -12.37
CA ASP A 579 2.35 15.35 -13.58
C ASP A 579 3.11 14.03 -13.38
N ILE A 580 3.72 13.83 -12.21
CA ILE A 580 4.41 12.56 -11.87
C ILE A 580 3.41 11.40 -11.78
N GLN A 581 2.26 11.59 -11.13
CA GLN A 581 1.22 10.56 -11.05
C GLN A 581 0.73 10.15 -12.46
N LYS A 582 0.50 11.13 -13.35
CA LYS A 582 0.15 10.87 -14.75
C LYS A 582 1.26 10.10 -15.47
N TYR A 583 2.51 10.51 -15.27
CA TYR A 583 3.68 9.83 -15.86
C TYR A 583 3.80 8.38 -15.39
N ILE A 584 3.64 8.10 -14.10
CA ILE A 584 3.69 6.73 -13.55
C ILE A 584 2.56 5.89 -14.11
N THR A 585 1.33 6.39 -14.14
CA THR A 585 0.19 5.67 -14.73
C THR A 585 0.44 5.35 -16.20
N PHE A 586 1.00 6.29 -16.97
CA PHE A 586 1.41 6.06 -18.36
C PHE A 586 2.49 4.97 -18.45
N ALA A 587 3.56 5.08 -17.66
CA ALA A 587 4.68 4.15 -17.67
C ALA A 587 4.30 2.73 -17.24
N ARG A 588 3.31 2.55 -16.34
CA ARG A 588 2.82 1.23 -15.91
C ARG A 588 2.18 0.43 -17.05
N LEU A 589 1.68 1.10 -18.10
CA LEU A 589 1.13 0.44 -19.29
C LEU A 589 2.23 -0.18 -20.18
N CYS A 590 3.48 0.30 -20.07
CA CYS A 590 4.60 -0.23 -20.83
C CYS A 590 4.95 -1.64 -20.34
N LYS A 591 5.16 -2.57 -21.27
CA LYS A 591 5.56 -3.96 -20.99
C LYS A 591 6.89 -4.25 -21.68
N PRO A 592 8.03 -3.89 -21.08
CA PRO A 592 9.32 -4.06 -21.71
C PRO A 592 9.67 -5.54 -21.89
N VAL A 593 10.33 -5.85 -23.01
CA VAL A 593 10.85 -7.19 -23.33
C VAL A 593 12.34 -7.24 -23.03
N ILE A 594 12.83 -8.37 -22.54
CA ILE A 594 14.24 -8.55 -22.22
C ILE A 594 15.00 -8.83 -23.52
N SER A 595 16.02 -8.01 -23.84
CA SER A 595 16.89 -8.23 -24.99
C SER A 595 17.83 -9.43 -24.78
N LYS A 596 18.26 -10.08 -25.88
CA LYS A 596 19.17 -11.25 -25.80
C LYS A 596 20.52 -10.88 -25.20
N GLU A 597 21.02 -9.67 -25.46
CA GLU A 597 22.28 -9.17 -24.89
C GLU A 597 22.16 -8.98 -23.38
N ALA A 598 21.08 -8.34 -22.91
CA ALA A 598 20.81 -8.16 -21.48
C ALA A 598 20.69 -9.50 -20.75
N GLN A 599 20.09 -10.52 -21.39
CA GLN A 599 19.97 -11.87 -20.81
C GLN A 599 21.34 -12.50 -20.51
N VAL A 600 22.30 -12.40 -21.43
CA VAL A 600 23.67 -12.92 -21.23
C VAL A 600 24.35 -12.18 -20.08
N VAL A 601 24.20 -10.85 -20.03
CA VAL A 601 24.78 -10.02 -18.96
C VAL A 601 24.16 -10.37 -17.61
N MET A 602 22.84 -10.52 -17.50
CA MET A 602 22.15 -10.93 -16.27
C MET A 602 22.69 -12.25 -15.71
N ILE A 603 22.89 -13.26 -16.57
CA ILE A 603 23.45 -14.55 -16.15
C ILE A 603 24.88 -14.39 -15.63
N SER A 604 25.68 -13.57 -16.32
CA SER A 604 27.06 -13.28 -15.91
C SER A 604 27.13 -12.57 -14.56
N GLU A 605 26.28 -11.57 -14.33
CA GLU A 605 26.22 -10.81 -13.08
C GLU A 605 25.69 -11.66 -11.93
N TYR A 606 24.69 -12.52 -12.18
CA TYR A 606 24.22 -13.48 -11.19
C TYR A 606 25.31 -14.47 -10.77
N LYS A 607 26.10 -14.97 -11.73
CA LYS A 607 27.24 -15.85 -11.42
C LYS A 607 28.28 -15.13 -10.54
N LYS A 608 28.60 -13.87 -10.85
CA LYS A 608 29.50 -13.04 -10.02
C LYS A 608 28.94 -12.83 -8.61
N LEU A 609 27.64 -12.55 -8.50
CA LEU A 609 26.96 -12.37 -7.21
C LEU A 609 27.13 -13.62 -6.32
N ARG A 610 26.92 -14.81 -6.89
CA ARG A 610 27.02 -16.08 -6.17
C ARG A 610 28.47 -16.47 -5.85
N GLN A 611 29.43 -16.14 -6.71
CA GLN A 611 30.85 -16.37 -6.43
C GLN A 611 31.36 -15.52 -5.25
N ARG A 612 30.86 -14.29 -5.13
CA ARG A 612 31.21 -13.37 -4.03
C ARG A 612 30.80 -13.90 -2.65
N GLU A 613 29.75 -14.72 -2.56
CA GLU A 613 29.34 -15.41 -1.32
C GLU A 613 30.33 -16.49 -0.89
N SER A 614 30.92 -17.22 -1.84
CA SER A 614 31.83 -18.33 -1.48
C SER A 614 33.11 -17.87 -0.79
N SER A 615 33.51 -16.60 -0.99
CA SER A 615 34.76 -16.06 -0.46
C SER A 615 34.59 -15.27 0.84
N ASN A 616 33.39 -14.79 1.15
CA ASN A 616 33.10 -13.95 2.32
C ASN A 616 31.81 -14.43 2.99
N LYS A 617 31.83 -14.62 4.32
CA LYS A 617 30.61 -14.84 5.11
C LYS A 617 29.71 -13.61 5.02
N SER A 618 28.90 -13.52 3.96
CA SER A 618 27.86 -12.50 3.83
C SER A 618 26.77 -12.73 4.88
N ALA A 619 26.04 -11.67 5.22
CA ALA A 619 24.94 -11.73 6.19
C ALA A 619 23.81 -12.71 5.79
N TRP A 620 23.77 -13.09 4.50
CA TRP A 620 22.65 -13.80 3.89
C TRP A 620 23.12 -14.62 2.67
N ARG A 621 22.63 -15.87 2.59
CA ARG A 621 22.63 -16.77 1.42
C ARG A 621 21.87 -16.26 0.19
N ILE A 622 22.55 -16.18 -0.95
CA ILE A 622 21.93 -15.79 -2.23
C ILE A 622 21.13 -16.98 -2.81
N THR A 623 19.87 -16.72 -3.18
CA THR A 623 18.98 -17.70 -3.81
C THR A 623 18.58 -17.30 -5.23
N VAL A 624 17.86 -18.17 -5.92
CA VAL A 624 17.30 -17.87 -7.26
C VAL A 624 16.31 -16.70 -7.22
N ARG A 625 15.65 -16.45 -6.07
CA ARG A 625 14.73 -15.31 -5.91
C ARG A 625 15.39 -13.97 -6.20
N GLN A 626 16.68 -13.83 -5.88
CA GLN A 626 17.45 -12.61 -6.17
C GLN A 626 17.65 -12.38 -7.67
N LEU A 627 17.68 -13.45 -8.48
CA LEU A 627 17.69 -13.32 -9.94
C LEU A 627 16.33 -12.83 -10.45
N GLU A 628 15.22 -13.34 -9.88
CA GLU A 628 13.88 -12.84 -10.20
C GLU A 628 13.73 -11.36 -9.80
N SER A 629 14.24 -10.95 -8.64
CA SER A 629 14.29 -9.56 -8.18
C SER A 629 15.08 -8.68 -9.16
N MET A 630 16.25 -9.13 -9.62
CA MET A 630 17.07 -8.42 -10.61
C MET A 630 16.31 -8.21 -11.93
N ILE A 631 15.55 -9.21 -12.38
CA ILE A 631 14.71 -9.11 -13.58
C ILE A 631 13.62 -8.05 -13.37
N ARG A 632 12.87 -8.11 -12.26
CA ARG A 632 11.82 -7.13 -11.94
C ARG A 632 12.36 -5.70 -11.86
N LEU A 633 13.50 -5.50 -11.19
CA LEU A 633 14.15 -4.19 -11.08
C LEU A 633 14.61 -3.65 -12.45
N SER A 634 15.15 -4.51 -13.31
CA SER A 634 15.57 -4.13 -14.66
C SER A 634 14.38 -3.77 -15.55
N GLU A 635 13.26 -4.51 -15.43
CA GLU A 635 12.00 -4.19 -16.11
C GLU A 635 11.39 -2.88 -15.61
N ALA A 636 11.40 -2.64 -14.29
CA ALA A 636 10.91 -1.39 -13.70
C ALA A 636 11.75 -0.17 -14.13
N LEU A 637 13.08 -0.32 -14.22
CA LEU A 637 13.97 0.71 -14.75
C LEU A 637 13.68 1.03 -16.22
N ALA A 638 13.45 0.00 -17.05
CA ALA A 638 13.09 0.20 -18.46
C ALA A 638 11.73 0.89 -18.60
N ARG A 639 10.74 0.53 -17.78
CA ARG A 639 9.42 1.19 -17.71
C ARG A 639 9.52 2.67 -17.35
N MET A 640 10.34 3.00 -16.36
CA MET A 640 10.55 4.39 -15.94
C MET A 640 11.08 5.26 -17.07
N GLN A 641 11.93 4.71 -17.96
CA GLN A 641 12.43 5.40 -19.14
C GLN A 641 11.55 5.26 -20.39
N LEU A 642 10.37 4.62 -20.27
CA LEU A 642 9.46 4.34 -21.38
C LEU A 642 10.10 3.59 -22.55
N LYS A 643 11.07 2.72 -22.27
CA LYS A 643 11.70 1.84 -23.27
C LYS A 643 10.92 0.54 -23.42
N GLU A 644 10.75 0.09 -24.66
CA GLU A 644 10.11 -1.19 -24.98
C GLU A 644 11.02 -2.40 -24.74
N GLU A 645 12.34 -2.18 -24.65
CA GLU A 645 13.32 -3.24 -24.43
C GLU A 645 14.24 -2.94 -23.24
N VAL A 646 14.61 -3.99 -22.51
CA VAL A 646 15.58 -3.90 -21.42
C VAL A 646 16.99 -3.87 -22.01
N VAL A 647 17.67 -2.74 -21.82
CA VAL A 647 19.06 -2.49 -22.21
C VAL A 647 20.02 -2.95 -21.10
N VAL A 648 21.27 -3.26 -21.48
CA VAL A 648 22.36 -3.67 -20.58
C VAL A 648 22.61 -2.65 -19.45
N GLU A 649 22.45 -1.35 -19.71
CA GLU A 649 22.61 -0.29 -18.70
C GLU A 649 21.65 -0.47 -17.51
N HIS A 650 20.41 -0.93 -17.77
CA HIS A 650 19.42 -1.17 -16.72
C HIS A 650 19.82 -2.35 -15.83
N VAL A 651 20.43 -3.38 -16.43
CA VAL A 651 20.91 -4.56 -15.70
C VAL A 651 22.05 -4.17 -14.76
N HIS A 652 22.99 -3.34 -15.23
CA HIS A 652 24.11 -2.89 -14.39
C HIS A 652 23.65 -2.00 -13.23
N GLU A 653 22.73 -1.06 -13.46
CA GLU A 653 22.18 -0.23 -12.37
C GLU A 653 21.33 -1.05 -11.38
N ALA A 654 20.52 -2.00 -11.88
CA ALA A 654 19.79 -2.93 -11.03
C ALA A 654 20.73 -3.80 -10.18
N PHE A 655 21.81 -4.31 -10.78
CA PHE A 655 22.84 -5.06 -10.08
C PHE A 655 23.56 -4.20 -9.03
N ARG A 656 23.87 -2.93 -9.34
CA ARG A 656 24.47 -1.99 -8.40
C ARG A 656 23.57 -1.80 -7.18
N LEU A 657 22.28 -1.52 -7.38
CA LEU A 657 21.30 -1.36 -6.30
C LEU A 657 21.20 -2.63 -5.44
N LEU A 658 21.09 -3.80 -6.08
CA LEU A 658 21.00 -5.08 -5.39
C LEU A 658 22.29 -5.41 -4.61
N SER A 659 23.46 -5.16 -5.20
CA SER A 659 24.76 -5.37 -4.54
C SER A 659 24.97 -4.46 -3.33
N LYS A 660 24.39 -3.25 -3.35
CA LYS A 660 24.47 -2.27 -2.26
C LYS A 660 23.49 -2.59 -1.13
N SER A 661 22.38 -3.27 -1.44
CA SER A 661 21.45 -3.78 -0.42
C SER A 661 22.05 -4.90 0.45
N ILE A 662 23.01 -5.67 -0.09
CA ILE A 662 23.68 -6.76 0.62
C ILE A 662 24.84 -6.19 1.45
N ILE A 663 24.57 -5.85 2.70
CA ILE A 663 25.59 -5.38 3.65
C ILE A 663 26.51 -6.54 4.06
N ARG A 664 27.81 -6.24 4.10
CA ARG A 664 28.84 -7.16 4.61
C ARG A 664 28.72 -7.19 6.13
N VAL A 665 28.71 -8.39 6.72
CA VAL A 665 28.94 -8.54 8.16
C VAL A 665 30.43 -8.24 8.38
N GLU A 666 30.71 -7.22 9.17
CA GLU A 666 32.05 -7.04 9.73
C GLU A 666 32.23 -8.18 10.74
N GLN A 667 33.20 -9.05 10.54
CA GLN A 667 33.45 -10.13 11.48
C GLN A 667 33.92 -9.49 12.81
N PRO A 668 33.31 -9.82 13.95
CA PRO A 668 33.82 -9.35 15.23
C PRO A 668 35.17 -10.00 15.55
N ASP A 669 35.89 -9.29 16.43
CA ASP A 669 37.25 -9.53 16.89
C ASP A 669 37.64 -10.98 17.20
N VAL A 670 38.95 -11.19 17.12
CA VAL A 670 39.57 -12.50 17.01
C VAL A 670 39.44 -13.31 18.29
N GLN A 671 38.84 -14.49 18.16
CA GLN A 671 38.81 -15.51 19.21
C GLN A 671 40.14 -16.28 19.18
N PHE A 672 40.91 -16.20 20.26
CA PHE A 672 42.04 -17.11 20.49
C PHE A 672 41.46 -18.51 20.77
N GLU A 673 41.74 -19.49 19.91
CA GLU A 673 41.29 -20.88 20.11
C GLU A 673 41.97 -21.53 21.33
N GLU A 674 41.19 -22.26 22.12
CA GLU A 674 41.54 -22.90 23.40
C GLU A 674 42.45 -24.14 23.29
N ASN A 675 43.05 -24.43 22.14
CA ASN A 675 43.77 -25.70 21.93
C ASN A 675 45.16 -25.81 22.61
N PHE A 676 45.56 -24.84 23.44
CA PHE A 676 46.92 -24.81 24.02
C PHE A 676 47.03 -25.30 25.47
N ASP A 677 45.93 -25.51 26.19
CA ASP A 677 45.99 -25.91 27.61
C ASP A 677 46.31 -27.40 27.83
N SER A 678 46.20 -28.26 26.81
CA SER A 678 46.40 -29.70 26.94
C SER A 678 47.87 -30.16 26.93
N ALA A 679 48.81 -29.32 26.47
CA ALA A 679 50.23 -29.66 26.38
C ALA A 679 51.09 -29.14 27.55
N TRP A 680 50.64 -28.10 28.27
CA TRP A 680 51.47 -27.44 29.30
C TRP A 680 51.22 -27.99 30.72
N THR A 681 50.03 -28.49 31.03
CA THR A 681 49.74 -29.02 32.38
C THR A 681 50.38 -30.39 32.66
N ALA A 682 50.87 -31.09 31.63
CA ALA A 682 51.48 -32.42 31.76
C ALA A 682 52.93 -32.40 32.30
N SER A 683 53.60 -31.25 32.33
CA SER A 683 55.06 -31.18 32.58
C SER A 683 55.49 -30.72 33.98
N LYS A 684 54.56 -30.48 34.92
CA LYS A 684 54.90 -30.00 36.28
C LYS A 684 54.35 -30.80 37.46
N ILE A 685 53.88 -32.04 37.26
CA ILE A 685 53.51 -32.92 38.38
C ILE A 685 54.24 -34.26 38.25
N GLN A 686 55.43 -34.34 38.85
CA GLN A 686 56.12 -35.60 39.14
C GLN A 686 56.51 -35.62 40.62
N GLN A 687 55.84 -36.46 41.40
CA GLN A 687 56.37 -37.22 42.55
C GLN A 687 55.26 -38.10 43.17
N PRO A 688 55.57 -39.22 43.85
CA PRO A 688 55.85 -40.51 43.26
C PRO A 688 54.79 -41.58 43.58
N GLU A 689 54.89 -42.71 42.88
CA GLU A 689 54.09 -43.92 42.99
C GLU A 689 53.95 -44.47 44.42
N THR A 690 52.79 -45.04 44.78
CA THR A 690 52.67 -46.45 45.24
C THR A 690 51.24 -46.92 45.52
N LEU A 691 50.96 -48.14 45.01
CA LEU A 691 50.07 -49.20 45.52
C LEU A 691 48.53 -49.07 45.43
N GLY A 692 47.95 -49.89 44.53
CA GLY A 692 47.04 -50.96 45.01
C GLY A 692 45.64 -51.08 44.40
N ALA A 693 45.52 -52.03 43.47
CA ALA A 693 44.40 -52.95 43.24
C ALA A 693 43.11 -52.52 42.53
N GLN A 694 42.68 -53.44 41.67
CA GLN A 694 41.54 -53.49 40.77
C GLN A 694 40.20 -53.63 41.52
N GLU A 695 39.12 -53.09 40.95
CA GLU A 695 37.93 -53.87 40.56
C GLU A 695 36.91 -53.01 39.80
N ALA A 696 36.06 -53.70 39.04
CA ALA A 696 35.24 -53.21 37.94
C ALA A 696 33.77 -52.93 38.36
N GLU A 697 33.01 -52.45 37.36
CA GLU A 697 31.55 -52.52 37.19
C GLU A 697 30.66 -51.29 37.51
N GLN A 698 30.24 -50.66 36.39
CA GLN A 698 28.86 -50.39 35.94
C GLN A 698 27.85 -49.55 36.77
N THR A 699 27.31 -48.57 36.02
CA THR A 699 25.93 -48.01 35.99
C THR A 699 25.53 -46.82 36.86
N ASP A 700 25.23 -45.73 36.14
CA ASP A 700 24.13 -44.76 36.27
C ASP A 700 23.75 -44.22 37.66
N THR A 701 24.07 -42.95 37.94
CA THR A 701 23.10 -41.83 37.90
C THR A 701 23.73 -40.51 38.39
N ALA A 702 23.37 -39.44 37.70
CA ALA A 702 23.49 -38.02 38.02
C ALA A 702 24.25 -37.61 39.29
N ASN A 703 25.37 -36.91 39.11
CA ASN A 703 25.74 -35.82 40.01
C ASN A 703 26.33 -34.65 39.24
N GLN A 704 25.85 -33.47 39.63
CA GLN A 704 26.20 -32.16 39.11
C GLN A 704 27.68 -31.88 39.36
N GLU A 705 28.47 -31.82 38.31
CA GLU A 705 29.72 -31.06 38.32
C GLU A 705 29.50 -29.80 37.48
N THR A 706 29.41 -28.69 38.21
CA THR A 706 29.62 -27.32 37.74
C THR A 706 30.95 -27.26 36.98
N GLN A 707 30.92 -27.46 35.66
CA GLN A 707 31.99 -27.00 34.80
C GLN A 707 31.91 -25.46 34.77
N GLU A 708 32.67 -24.82 35.65
CA GLU A 708 33.08 -23.44 35.46
C GLU A 708 33.74 -23.34 34.07
N LYS A 709 33.01 -22.79 33.11
CA LYS A 709 33.60 -22.33 31.85
C LYS A 709 34.67 -21.29 32.21
N LYS A 710 35.94 -21.68 32.19
CA LYS A 710 37.05 -20.71 32.17
C LYS A 710 36.81 -19.78 31.00
N GLN A 711 36.68 -18.49 31.28
CA GLN A 711 36.30 -17.49 30.29
C GLN A 711 37.44 -17.34 29.27
N ALA A 712 37.13 -17.60 27.98
CA ALA A 712 38.03 -17.24 26.88
C ALA A 712 38.30 -15.72 26.94
N VAL A 713 39.58 -15.35 27.06
CA VAL A 713 40.01 -13.95 27.10
C VAL A 713 39.74 -13.31 25.74
N LYS A 714 38.80 -12.35 25.71
CA LYS A 714 38.45 -11.57 24.52
C LYS A 714 39.23 -10.26 24.55
N LEU A 715 39.95 -9.95 23.47
CA LEU A 715 40.69 -8.71 23.29
C LEU A 715 40.12 -7.98 22.06
N SER A 716 39.89 -6.67 22.15
CA SER A 716 39.41 -5.90 20.99
C SER A 716 40.49 -5.78 19.91
N TYR A 717 40.10 -5.69 18.62
CA TYR A 717 41.08 -5.57 17.53
C TYR A 717 41.90 -4.27 17.62
N ASP A 718 41.31 -3.19 18.12
CA ASP A 718 42.02 -1.93 18.32
C ASP A 718 43.08 -2.02 19.42
N GLU A 719 42.79 -2.72 20.53
CA GLU A 719 43.78 -3.01 21.57
C GLU A 719 44.85 -3.97 21.06
N TYR A 720 44.46 -5.03 20.33
CA TYR A 720 45.38 -5.95 19.67
C TYR A 720 46.32 -5.23 18.71
N LYS A 721 45.79 -4.33 17.87
CA LYS A 721 46.55 -3.53 16.92
C LYS A 721 47.51 -2.58 17.64
N ARG A 722 47.04 -1.89 18.68
CA ARG A 722 47.88 -1.00 19.51
C ARG A 722 49.04 -1.75 20.15
N ILE A 723 48.78 -2.90 20.77
CA ILE A 723 49.81 -3.74 21.40
C ILE A 723 50.77 -4.28 20.34
N SER A 724 50.26 -4.74 19.19
CA SER A 724 51.10 -5.25 18.09
C SER A 724 52.04 -4.18 17.53
N ASN A 725 51.57 -2.93 17.37
CA ASN A 725 52.37 -1.82 16.89
C ASN A 725 53.45 -1.43 17.91
N MET A 726 53.13 -1.41 19.22
CA MET A 726 54.13 -1.18 20.28
C MET A 726 55.24 -2.23 20.28
N LEU A 727 54.88 -3.51 20.17
CA LEU A 727 55.85 -4.62 20.13
C LEU A 727 56.75 -4.53 18.88
N VAL A 728 56.17 -4.24 17.70
CA VAL A 728 56.92 -4.09 16.46
C VAL A 728 57.86 -2.89 16.51
N TYR A 729 57.41 -1.75 17.08
CA TYR A 729 58.24 -0.55 17.24
C TYR A 729 59.44 -0.81 18.15
N TYR A 730 59.23 -1.52 19.27
CA TYR A 730 60.31 -1.86 20.18
C TYR A 730 61.37 -2.76 19.55
N ILE A 731 60.95 -3.80 18.83
CA ILE A 731 61.89 -4.72 18.14
C ILE A 731 62.70 -3.95 17.08
N ARG A 732 62.05 -3.09 16.27
CA ARG A 732 62.75 -2.25 15.28
C ARG A 732 63.74 -1.28 15.91
N LYS A 733 63.36 -0.63 17.00
CA LYS A 733 64.25 0.29 17.71
C LYS A 733 65.49 -0.43 18.25
N LYS A 734 65.32 -1.64 18.80
CA LYS A 734 66.41 -2.49 19.25
C LYS A 734 67.28 -3.00 18.09
N GLU A 735 66.69 -3.35 16.95
CA GLU A 735 67.44 -3.70 15.72
C GLU A 735 68.31 -2.53 15.25
N GLU A 736 67.77 -1.30 15.22
CA GLU A 736 68.52 -0.09 14.84
C GLU A 736 69.66 0.26 15.81
N GLU A 737 69.46 0.08 17.11
CA GLU A 737 70.51 0.30 18.13
C GLU A 737 71.66 -0.72 17.99
N ILE A 738 71.34 -1.99 17.69
CA ILE A 738 72.32 -3.07 17.57
C ILE A 738 73.14 -2.96 16.27
N ASP A 739 72.52 -2.51 15.17
CA ASP A 739 73.21 -2.25 13.90
C ASP A 739 74.31 -1.17 14.01
N THR A 740 74.27 -0.31 15.04
CA THR A 740 75.28 0.74 15.26
C THR A 740 76.48 0.32 16.13
N GLU A 741 76.41 -0.78 16.90
CA GLU A 741 77.42 -1.09 17.92
C GLU A 741 78.22 -2.41 17.74
N SER A 742 77.80 -3.40 16.92
CA SER A 742 78.62 -4.62 16.69
C SER A 742 78.12 -5.55 15.55
N GLU A 743 79.03 -6.30 14.91
CA GLU A 743 78.74 -7.31 13.84
C GLU A 743 78.09 -8.63 14.34
N ASP A 744 77.79 -8.78 15.63
CA ASP A 744 77.10 -9.97 16.16
C ASP A 744 75.58 -9.74 16.22
N PHE A 745 74.84 -10.39 15.31
CA PHE A 745 73.39 -10.26 15.15
C PHE A 745 72.63 -11.01 16.26
N GLY A 746 72.59 -10.43 17.46
CA GLY A 746 71.79 -10.91 18.59
C GLY A 746 70.43 -10.25 18.62
N GLY A 747 69.42 -10.84 17.98
CA GLY A 747 68.04 -10.31 18.03
C GLY A 747 67.42 -10.37 19.44
N VAL A 748 66.22 -9.82 19.59
CA VAL A 748 65.53 -9.73 20.89
C VAL A 748 64.98 -11.09 21.33
N HIS A 749 65.23 -11.47 22.59
CA HIS A 749 64.68 -12.68 23.20
C HIS A 749 63.19 -12.52 23.55
N LYS A 750 62.42 -13.62 23.47
CA LYS A 750 60.98 -13.62 23.81
C LYS A 750 60.76 -13.19 25.27
N SER A 751 61.58 -13.68 26.20
CA SER A 751 61.48 -13.34 27.62
C SER A 751 61.76 -11.85 27.90
N GLU A 752 62.70 -11.27 27.16
CA GLU A 752 63.07 -9.86 27.27
C GLU A 752 61.96 -8.94 26.76
N LEU A 753 61.32 -9.32 25.65
CA LEU A 753 60.21 -8.56 25.06
C LEU A 753 58.96 -8.57 25.97
N VAL A 754 58.64 -9.71 26.58
CA VAL A 754 57.54 -9.82 27.55
C VAL A 754 57.86 -9.00 28.80
N GLY A 755 59.10 -9.06 29.31
CA GLY A 755 59.54 -8.26 30.44
C GLY A 755 59.48 -6.76 30.20
N TRP A 756 59.88 -6.29 29.00
CA TRP A 756 59.79 -4.88 28.63
C TRP A 756 58.35 -4.37 28.64
N TYR A 757 57.42 -5.10 28.03
CA TYR A 757 56.02 -4.70 27.98
C TYR A 757 55.38 -4.64 29.37
N LEU A 758 55.72 -5.60 30.25
CA LEU A 758 55.25 -5.59 31.64
C LEU A 758 55.76 -4.37 32.42
N ASN A 759 56.99 -3.91 32.14
CA ASN A 759 57.55 -2.72 32.77
C ASN A 759 56.88 -1.42 32.27
N GLU A 760 56.51 -1.31 30.99
CA GLU A 760 55.76 -0.14 30.49
C GLU A 760 54.38 0.00 31.14
N ILE A 761 53.74 -1.14 31.43
CA ILE A 761 52.38 -1.20 31.98
C ILE A 761 52.39 -1.35 33.51
N GLU A 762 53.57 -1.32 34.14
CA GLU A 762 53.74 -1.39 35.61
C GLU A 762 52.87 -0.37 36.35
N SER A 763 52.69 0.83 35.77
CA SER A 763 51.82 1.87 36.32
C SER A 763 50.32 1.54 36.37
N GLN A 764 49.88 0.50 35.64
CA GLN A 764 48.48 0.08 35.51
C GLN A 764 48.20 -1.24 36.24
N ILE A 765 49.21 -1.90 36.80
CA ILE A 765 49.09 -3.20 37.45
C ILE A 765 49.13 -3.01 38.97
N GLU A 766 47.99 -3.20 39.62
CA GLU A 766 47.89 -3.09 41.08
C GLU A 766 47.95 -4.46 41.78
N ASN A 767 47.64 -5.56 41.08
CA ASN A 767 47.53 -6.91 41.64
C ASN A 767 48.42 -7.96 40.93
N GLU A 768 48.93 -8.93 41.70
CA GLU A 768 49.72 -10.07 41.19
C GLU A 768 48.93 -10.96 40.22
N GLN A 769 47.61 -11.04 40.37
CA GLN A 769 46.73 -11.75 39.43
C GLN A 769 46.66 -11.05 38.06
N GLN A 770 46.60 -9.72 38.05
CA GLN A 770 46.58 -8.93 36.80
C GLN A 770 47.91 -9.01 36.06
N LEU A 771 49.03 -9.07 36.78
CA LEU A 771 50.36 -9.30 36.21
C LEU A 771 50.41 -10.64 35.44
N ASN A 772 49.87 -11.70 36.03
CA ASN A 772 49.82 -13.03 35.41
C ASN A 772 48.86 -13.08 34.22
N GLU A 773 47.71 -12.39 34.29
CA GLU A 773 46.77 -12.28 33.18
C GLU A 773 47.38 -11.54 31.98
N GLN A 774 48.04 -10.41 32.22
CA GLN A 774 48.72 -9.63 31.17
C GLN A 774 49.90 -10.40 30.56
N SER A 775 50.70 -11.08 31.39
CA SER A 775 51.79 -11.95 30.91
C SER A 775 51.26 -13.05 29.97
N CYS A 776 50.18 -13.74 30.37
CA CYS A 776 49.52 -14.76 29.55
C CYS A 776 48.92 -14.18 28.25
N LEU A 777 48.35 -12.96 28.32
CA LEU A 777 47.79 -12.25 27.17
C LEU A 777 48.87 -11.97 26.12
N ILE A 778 50.01 -11.41 26.52
CA ILE A 778 51.11 -11.06 25.62
C ILE A 778 51.69 -12.32 24.98
N GLU A 779 51.86 -13.40 25.73
CA GLU A 779 52.35 -14.67 25.18
C GLU A 779 51.42 -15.23 24.10
N LYS A 780 50.10 -15.11 24.28
CA LYS A 780 49.10 -15.48 23.28
C LYS A 780 49.13 -14.57 22.05
N ILE A 781 49.32 -13.26 22.25
CA ILE A 781 49.48 -12.28 21.16
C ILE A 781 50.75 -12.60 20.34
N LEU A 782 51.90 -12.82 21.00
CA LEU A 782 53.16 -13.16 20.36
C LEU A 782 53.06 -14.48 19.57
N HIS A 783 52.47 -15.51 20.16
CA HIS A 783 52.25 -16.79 19.46
C HIS A 783 51.42 -16.61 18.19
N ARG A 784 50.46 -15.69 18.20
CA ARG A 784 49.62 -15.40 17.04
C ARG A 784 50.31 -14.56 15.98
N LEU A 785 51.09 -13.55 16.39
CA LEU A 785 51.92 -12.74 15.50
C LEU A 785 52.99 -13.57 14.77
N ILE A 786 53.48 -14.64 15.42
CA ILE A 786 54.46 -15.58 14.84
C ILE A 786 53.79 -16.58 13.88
N ASN A 787 52.68 -17.21 14.29
CA ASN A 787 52.15 -18.38 13.56
C ASN A 787 51.04 -18.07 12.54
N TYR A 788 50.28 -16.99 12.73
CA TYR A 788 49.12 -16.67 11.88
C TYR A 788 49.36 -15.44 11.03
N ASP A 789 49.81 -14.35 11.66
CA ASP A 789 49.93 -13.06 10.99
C ASP A 789 51.31 -12.86 10.32
N ASN A 790 52.27 -13.75 10.59
CA ASN A 790 53.64 -13.76 10.04
C ASN A 790 54.37 -12.40 10.15
N VAL A 791 54.02 -11.59 11.16
CA VAL A 791 54.61 -10.27 11.39
C VAL A 791 55.98 -10.40 12.05
N ILE A 792 56.16 -11.43 12.89
CA ILE A 792 57.38 -11.73 13.63
C ILE A 792 57.89 -13.11 13.22
N ILE A 793 59.17 -13.20 12.84
CA ILE A 793 59.83 -14.44 12.47
C ILE A 793 60.63 -14.93 13.68
N LYS A 794 60.47 -16.23 14.00
CA LYS A 794 61.34 -16.94 14.93
C LYS A 794 62.59 -17.42 14.20
N LEU A 795 63.77 -16.99 14.65
CA LEU A 795 65.04 -17.53 14.18
C LEU A 795 65.46 -18.72 15.04
N ASP A 796 65.35 -19.94 14.49
CA ASP A 796 66.07 -21.10 15.01
C ASP A 796 67.45 -21.16 14.32
N LYS A 797 68.51 -21.32 15.11
CA LYS A 797 69.94 -21.20 14.71
C LYS A 797 70.25 -21.61 13.26
N LEU A 798 70.91 -20.70 12.52
CA LEU A 798 71.49 -20.95 11.20
C LEU A 798 72.45 -22.15 11.22
N GLY A 799 72.32 -23.02 10.23
CA GLY A 799 73.18 -24.19 10.06
C GLY A 799 74.64 -23.84 9.79
N LEU A 800 75.51 -24.15 10.75
CA LEU A 800 76.92 -24.46 10.52
C LEU A 800 77.35 -25.56 11.51
N LYS A 801 77.80 -26.68 10.95
CA LYS A 801 78.29 -27.86 11.67
C LYS A 801 79.56 -27.53 12.44
N THR A 802 79.52 -27.62 13.77
CA THR A 802 80.65 -28.07 14.58
C THR A 802 80.10 -28.79 15.80
N ASP A 803 80.48 -30.06 15.94
CA ASP A 803 80.17 -30.93 17.07
C ASP A 803 80.74 -30.30 18.36
N HIS A 804 79.89 -29.88 19.29
CA HIS A 804 80.07 -30.05 20.74
C HIS A 804 78.75 -29.73 21.46
N VAL A 805 78.38 -30.64 22.36
CA VAL A 805 77.13 -30.71 23.11
C VAL A 805 77.04 -29.57 24.13
N GLU A 806 75.95 -28.80 24.08
CA GLU A 806 75.21 -28.31 25.26
C GLU A 806 73.74 -28.08 24.82
N GLN A 807 72.85 -28.94 25.31
CA GLN A 807 71.41 -28.75 25.22
C GLN A 807 71.04 -27.52 26.06
N THR A 808 70.81 -26.40 25.38
CA THR A 808 70.17 -25.21 25.97
C THR A 808 68.80 -25.04 25.30
N ASP A 809 67.83 -24.70 26.14
CA ASP A 809 66.41 -24.97 25.99
C ASP A 809 65.75 -24.34 24.75
N ALA A 810 64.79 -25.05 24.17
CA ALA A 810 63.89 -24.58 23.10
C ALA A 810 62.87 -23.51 23.58
N THR A 811 63.07 -22.94 24.76
CA THR A 811 62.09 -22.11 25.48
C THR A 811 62.21 -20.61 25.20
N ASP A 812 63.34 -20.11 24.68
CA ASP A 812 63.54 -18.67 24.44
C ASP A 812 64.10 -18.35 23.05
N PRO A 813 63.24 -18.30 22.01
CA PRO A 813 63.66 -18.04 20.64
C PRO A 813 63.93 -16.55 20.37
N ILE A 814 64.84 -16.29 19.43
CA ILE A 814 65.15 -14.95 18.93
C ILE A 814 64.03 -14.52 17.95
N LEU A 815 63.51 -13.31 18.15
CA LEU A 815 62.41 -12.74 17.37
C LEU A 815 62.90 -11.58 16.50
N VAL A 816 62.51 -11.56 15.22
CA VAL A 816 62.86 -10.51 14.24
C VAL A 816 61.60 -10.09 13.48
N VAL A 817 61.46 -8.80 13.16
CA VAL A 817 60.29 -8.31 12.40
C VAL A 817 60.42 -8.64 10.91
N HIS A 818 59.33 -9.05 10.26
CA HIS A 818 59.33 -9.32 8.82
C HIS A 818 59.58 -8.02 8.02
N PRO A 819 60.52 -8.00 7.03
CA PRO A 819 60.92 -6.78 6.31
C PRO A 819 59.79 -6.03 5.59
N ASN A 820 58.75 -6.76 5.16
CA ASN A 820 57.62 -6.19 4.40
C ASN A 820 56.49 -5.59 5.28
N TYR A 821 56.62 -5.59 6.60
CA TYR A 821 55.56 -5.06 7.48
C TYR A 821 55.82 -3.58 7.81
N GLU A 822 55.10 -2.64 7.21
CA GLU A 822 55.13 -1.22 7.62
C GLU A 822 54.09 -0.99 8.72
N ALA A 823 54.54 -0.56 9.90
CA ALA A 823 53.63 -0.11 10.95
C ALA A 823 52.95 1.19 10.47
N THR A 824 51.62 1.18 10.35
CA THR A 824 50.85 2.40 10.11
C THR A 824 50.66 3.14 11.43
N ASP A 825 51.05 4.41 11.47
CA ASP A 825 50.81 5.35 12.59
C ASP A 825 49.34 5.43 13.03
#